data_AF-A0A350CKT9-F1
#
_entry.id   AF-A0A350CKT9-F1
#
_cell.length_a   1.000
_cell.length_b   1.000
_cell.length_c   1.000
_cell.angle_alpha   90.00
_cell.angle_beta   90.00
_cell.angle_gamma   90.00
#
_symmetry.space_group_name_H-M   'P 1'
#
loop_
_entity.id
_entity.type
_entity.pdbx_description
1 polymer ?
#
loop_
_entity_poly.entity_id
_entity_poly.type
_entity_poly.pdbx_seq_one_letter_code
_entity_poly.pdbx_strand_id
1 'polypeptide(L)'
;MTFAVPNSAPAIKPLALACAVSFSLFAGAASAEQAMTTVHVTGARFASDAALPPISASVITAEDIRRAGATDVNAAIRKIGGVYGRQSLDGSPDFALDLRGFGANGSQNLVILVDGVRMNENELTGAVLSSIPVDTVERIEITRGGSSVLYGEGATGGVINIITRRGAEAGYHGSLSLEGGRFDQYDARASVRHGEGPLSFDLAAAKQGTDNYRDNNAFRQKTISGGVQWAVDGSRLGLRVESARQDSRLPGSLTLEQFEANPRQTFTPNDFGSLDSDRVTLSAEQRIGSVELAAELSHREREVNAAYDYGTYLYEYGYHTRQTQFSPRLRQTSRWNGMLNEVVAGIDLMRWERATSTGSGASQDSKAFYLRDEMRFPGAANARLALATKNEANSQALLAQKYISQNSFDTTRNSVELAQAAVDAARAQLDLARIALNDTVIRAPLSGVVSKRFVQAGEKLSPDSPVMAIVDLAHLTLDAQVPASDIPRVQVGQDVRFKVDGFDAREFSGKVTRINPAAEAGSRAMLVYISVANDDGALRAGMFAKGQITTEKSGARPIVPLAALRKDGARDVVYRVDSGKVVAQPVELGMRNDDEGLAEVTGGLDAGAVLLAVPLDGIKPGTQVKLAGSAPAKPDAKPDAKAEAVVVAKKD
;
A
#
# COMPACT_ATOMS: atom_id res chain seq x y z
N MET A 1 -57.69 3.51 -23.20
CA MET A 1 -58.24 2.41 -22.38
C MET A 1 -57.07 1.77 -21.66
N THR A 2 -57.04 1.90 -20.34
CA THR A 2 -56.02 1.36 -19.44
C THR A 2 -56.10 -0.17 -19.42
N PHE A 3 -55.10 -0.85 -19.97
CA PHE A 3 -54.95 -2.29 -19.83
C PHE A 3 -53.97 -2.58 -18.70
N ALA A 4 -54.47 -3.29 -17.70
CA ALA A 4 -53.72 -3.80 -16.56
C ALA A 4 -52.84 -4.97 -17.01
N VAL A 5 -51.55 -4.92 -16.65
CA VAL A 5 -50.61 -6.03 -16.78
C VAL A 5 -50.83 -6.98 -15.58
N PRO A 6 -51.03 -8.29 -15.78
CA PRO A 6 -51.18 -9.22 -14.67
C PRO A 6 -49.82 -9.49 -14.02
N ASN A 7 -49.74 -9.15 -12.73
CA ASN A 7 -48.65 -9.57 -11.86
C ASN A 7 -48.90 -11.04 -11.46
N SER A 8 -48.12 -11.96 -11.99
CA SER A 8 -48.02 -13.33 -11.47
C SER A 8 -46.54 -13.72 -11.38
N ALA A 9 -45.91 -13.33 -10.27
CA ALA A 9 -44.64 -13.90 -9.84
C ALA A 9 -44.92 -15.23 -9.11
N PRO A 10 -44.16 -16.31 -9.37
CA PRO A 10 -44.20 -17.49 -8.52
C PRO A 10 -43.57 -17.16 -7.16
N ALA A 11 -44.34 -17.40 -6.10
CA ALA A 11 -43.96 -17.14 -4.72
C ALA A 11 -42.88 -18.13 -4.24
N ILE A 12 -41.64 -17.64 -4.07
CA ILE A 12 -40.67 -18.28 -3.18
C ILE A 12 -40.83 -17.64 -1.80
N LYS A 13 -41.23 -18.47 -0.83
CA LYS A 13 -41.45 -18.07 0.57
C LYS A 13 -40.15 -17.54 1.19
N PRO A 14 -40.14 -16.35 1.83
CA PRO A 14 -38.98 -15.90 2.58
C PRO A 14 -38.96 -16.64 3.91
N LEU A 15 -38.02 -17.57 4.08
CA LEU A 15 -37.65 -18.03 5.42
C LEU A 15 -36.76 -16.94 6.03
N ALA A 16 -37.20 -16.43 7.17
CA ALA A 16 -36.66 -15.26 7.85
C ALA A 16 -35.15 -15.31 8.08
N LEU A 17 -34.44 -14.27 7.61
CA LEU A 17 -33.15 -13.86 8.15
C LEU A 17 -33.32 -12.45 8.75
N ALA A 18 -33.92 -12.41 9.93
CA ALA A 18 -33.96 -11.23 10.78
C ALA A 18 -32.90 -11.39 11.88
N CYS A 19 -31.71 -10.82 11.66
CA CYS A 19 -30.77 -10.52 12.75
C CYS A 19 -30.14 -9.15 12.52
N ALA A 20 -30.75 -8.17 13.19
CA ALA A 20 -30.14 -7.02 13.86
C ALA A 20 -28.87 -6.39 13.24
N VAL A 21 -29.08 -5.31 12.50
CA VAL A 21 -28.09 -4.25 12.34
C VAL A 21 -28.08 -3.45 13.65
N SER A 22 -27.05 -3.64 14.47
CA SER A 22 -26.70 -2.72 15.56
C SER A 22 -25.34 -2.11 15.24
N PHE A 23 -25.37 -0.92 14.64
CA PHE A 23 -24.19 -0.08 14.44
C PHE A 23 -23.58 0.27 15.80
N SER A 24 -22.38 -0.27 16.07
CA SER A 24 -21.48 0.24 17.10
C SER A 24 -20.23 0.77 16.41
N LEU A 25 -20.15 2.09 16.30
CA LEU A 25 -18.98 2.82 15.80
C LEU A 25 -17.84 2.68 16.82
N PHE A 26 -16.86 1.82 16.53
CA PHE A 26 -15.50 1.96 17.06
C PHE A 26 -14.55 2.13 15.88
N ALA A 27 -14.15 3.37 15.62
CA ALA A 27 -13.08 3.70 14.70
C ALA A 27 -11.73 3.41 15.38
N GLY A 28 -11.26 2.17 15.26
CA GLY A 28 -9.85 1.84 15.47
C GLY A 28 -9.12 2.04 14.14
N ALA A 29 -8.26 3.06 14.06
CA ALA A 29 -7.36 3.22 12.93
C ALA A 29 -6.31 2.09 12.97
N ALA A 30 -6.54 1.04 12.19
CA ALA A 30 -5.54 0.02 11.89
C ALA A 30 -4.96 0.32 10.50
N SER A 31 -3.68 0.71 10.46
CA SER A 31 -2.91 0.71 9.21
C SER A 31 -2.74 -0.74 8.77
N ALA A 32 -3.38 -1.10 7.67
CA ALA A 32 -3.26 -2.42 7.07
C ALA A 32 -1.97 -2.47 6.23
N GLU A 33 -1.05 -3.29 6.70
CA GLU A 33 0.24 -3.62 6.11
C GLU A 33 0.01 -4.41 4.80
N GLN A 34 0.37 -3.84 3.65
CA GLN A 34 0.32 -4.56 2.37
C GLN A 34 1.51 -5.52 2.28
N ALA A 35 1.31 -6.76 2.75
CA ALA A 35 2.16 -7.86 2.35
C ALA A 35 2.07 -8.06 0.83
N MET A 36 3.21 -8.28 0.16
CA MET A 36 3.21 -8.76 -1.22
C MET A 36 2.53 -10.13 -1.27
N THR A 37 1.28 -10.15 -1.73
CA THR A 37 0.55 -11.38 -2.01
C THR A 37 1.24 -12.10 -3.15
N THR A 38 1.73 -13.31 -2.89
CA THR A 38 2.17 -14.20 -3.96
C THR A 38 0.95 -14.50 -4.82
N VAL A 39 0.92 -13.97 -6.05
CA VAL A 39 -0.16 -14.23 -6.99
C VAL A 39 0.00 -15.65 -7.51
N HIS A 40 -0.75 -16.57 -6.91
CA HIS A 40 -0.88 -17.92 -7.45
C HIS A 40 -1.68 -17.83 -8.74
N VAL A 41 -1.14 -18.30 -9.87
CA VAL A 41 -1.86 -18.39 -11.15
C VAL A 41 -2.43 -19.80 -11.29
N THR A 42 -3.50 -20.04 -12.04
CA THR A 42 -4.32 -21.27 -11.98
C THR A 42 -4.62 -21.74 -13.40
N GLY A 43 -3.60 -21.75 -14.28
CA GLY A 43 -3.75 -22.31 -15.63
C GLY A 43 -3.96 -23.83 -15.65
N ALA A 44 -4.02 -24.45 -14.47
CA ALA A 44 -4.09 -25.88 -14.19
C ALA A 44 -5.38 -26.31 -13.49
N ARG A 45 -6.36 -25.42 -13.29
CA ARG A 45 -7.51 -25.65 -12.38
C ARG A 45 -7.13 -25.88 -10.89
N PHE A 46 -5.83 -25.77 -10.56
CA PHE A 46 -5.26 -25.67 -9.22
C PHE A 46 -4.31 -24.47 -9.14
N ALA A 47 -4.13 -23.90 -7.94
CA ALA A 47 -3.19 -22.81 -7.70
C ALA A 47 -1.76 -23.26 -8.05
N SER A 48 -1.24 -22.79 -9.18
CA SER A 48 0.09 -23.11 -9.71
C SER A 48 1.19 -22.59 -8.78
N ASP A 49 2.27 -23.36 -8.73
CA ASP A 49 3.52 -22.93 -8.09
C ASP A 49 4.07 -21.70 -8.86
N ALA A 50 4.58 -20.69 -8.16
CA ALA A 50 5.24 -19.54 -8.80
C ALA A 50 6.46 -19.96 -9.64
N ALA A 51 7.03 -21.14 -9.34
CA ALA A 51 8.05 -21.80 -10.14
C ALA A 51 7.49 -22.55 -11.37
N LEU A 52 6.19 -22.48 -11.67
CA LEU A 52 5.52 -23.06 -12.85
C LEU A 52 4.41 -22.12 -13.36
N PRO A 53 4.74 -20.89 -13.83
CA PRO A 53 3.71 -20.02 -14.36
C PRO A 53 3.13 -20.64 -15.64
N PRO A 54 1.80 -20.68 -15.80
CA PRO A 54 1.17 -21.30 -16.94
C PRO A 54 1.60 -20.63 -18.26
N ILE A 55 1.85 -21.45 -19.27
CA ILE A 55 2.26 -21.00 -20.60
C ILE A 55 1.12 -20.18 -21.22
N SER A 56 1.39 -18.91 -21.55
CA SER A 56 0.48 -17.99 -22.24
C SER A 56 -0.79 -17.58 -21.47
N ALA A 57 -0.72 -17.53 -20.13
CA ALA A 57 -1.77 -16.95 -19.30
C ALA A 57 -1.43 -15.50 -18.91
N SER A 58 -2.40 -14.59 -19.05
CA SER A 58 -2.34 -13.26 -18.42
C SER A 58 -3.22 -13.26 -17.17
N VAL A 59 -2.77 -12.59 -16.11
CA VAL A 59 -3.48 -12.50 -14.85
C VAL A 59 -3.87 -11.06 -14.59
N ILE A 60 -5.11 -10.86 -14.18
CA ILE A 60 -5.67 -9.60 -13.72
C ILE A 60 -5.94 -9.78 -12.24
N THR A 61 -5.20 -9.11 -11.37
CA THR A 61 -5.38 -9.20 -9.91
C THR A 61 -6.51 -8.29 -9.44
N ALA A 62 -7.07 -8.56 -8.25
CA ALA A 62 -8.01 -7.64 -7.62
C ALA A 62 -7.46 -6.20 -7.46
N GLU A 63 -6.15 -6.06 -7.30
CA GLU A 63 -5.48 -4.75 -7.24
C GLU A 63 -5.51 -4.04 -8.60
N ASP A 64 -5.23 -4.76 -9.69
CA ASP A 64 -5.32 -4.21 -11.04
C ASP A 64 -6.74 -3.73 -11.36
N ILE A 65 -7.76 -4.53 -10.97
CA ILE A 65 -9.18 -4.19 -11.13
C ILE A 65 -9.51 -2.86 -10.42
N ARG A 66 -9.10 -2.73 -9.15
CA ARG A 66 -9.34 -1.51 -8.36
C ARG A 66 -8.64 -0.31 -8.97
N ARG A 67 -7.37 -0.45 -9.34
CA ARG A 67 -6.57 0.63 -9.92
C ARG A 67 -7.12 1.11 -11.26
N ALA A 68 -7.64 0.20 -12.07
CA ALA A 68 -8.27 0.53 -13.35
C ALA A 68 -9.68 1.13 -13.21
N GLY A 69 -10.26 1.16 -12.01
CA GLY A 69 -11.65 1.56 -11.80
C GLY A 69 -12.63 0.69 -12.56
N ALA A 70 -12.34 -0.61 -12.73
CA ALA A 70 -13.27 -1.54 -13.35
C ALA A 70 -14.39 -1.89 -12.35
N THR A 71 -15.63 -1.64 -12.74
CA THR A 71 -16.83 -1.81 -11.91
C THR A 71 -17.48 -3.19 -12.07
N ASP A 72 -17.14 -3.92 -13.13
CA ASP A 72 -17.64 -5.26 -13.43
C ASP A 72 -16.54 -6.15 -14.03
N VAL A 73 -16.79 -7.47 -14.02
CA VAL A 73 -15.85 -8.48 -14.49
C VAL A 73 -15.59 -8.39 -16.00
N ASN A 74 -16.62 -8.05 -16.80
CA ASN A 74 -16.46 -7.89 -18.25
C ASN A 74 -15.53 -6.71 -18.56
N ALA A 75 -15.75 -5.56 -17.91
CA ALA A 75 -14.90 -4.40 -18.03
C ALA A 75 -13.45 -4.68 -17.59
N ALA A 76 -13.24 -5.42 -16.50
CA ALA A 76 -11.90 -5.83 -16.06
C ALA A 76 -11.17 -6.63 -17.17
N ILE A 77 -11.85 -7.64 -17.72
CA ILE A 77 -11.31 -8.48 -18.81
C ILE A 77 -10.96 -7.66 -20.06
N ARG A 78 -11.82 -6.72 -20.46
CA ARG A 78 -11.59 -5.91 -21.67
C ARG A 78 -10.52 -4.85 -21.46
N LYS A 79 -10.64 -4.04 -20.40
CA LYS A 79 -9.79 -2.88 -20.15
C LYS A 79 -8.37 -3.29 -19.74
N ILE A 80 -8.23 -4.31 -18.89
CA ILE A 80 -6.94 -4.74 -18.33
C ILE A 80 -6.40 -5.93 -19.11
N GLY A 81 -7.26 -6.92 -19.40
CA GLY A 81 -6.87 -8.14 -20.10
C GLY A 81 -6.63 -7.97 -21.60
N GLY A 82 -6.92 -6.79 -22.16
CA GLY A 82 -6.78 -6.49 -23.59
C GLY A 82 -7.66 -7.37 -24.48
N VAL A 83 -8.76 -7.92 -23.93
CA VAL A 83 -9.68 -8.78 -24.67
C VAL A 83 -10.65 -7.93 -25.46
N TYR A 84 -10.73 -8.17 -26.76
CA TYR A 84 -11.71 -7.49 -27.59
C TYR A 84 -13.12 -7.92 -27.16
N GLY A 85 -14.00 -6.95 -26.95
CA GLY A 85 -15.41 -7.20 -26.69
C GLY A 85 -16.25 -6.45 -27.69
N ARG A 86 -17.18 -7.15 -28.33
CA ARG A 86 -18.18 -6.56 -29.21
C ARG A 86 -19.28 -5.92 -28.36
N GLN A 87 -19.64 -4.70 -28.71
CA GLN A 87 -20.61 -3.91 -27.98
C GLN A 87 -21.92 -4.68 -27.81
N SER A 88 -22.43 -4.70 -26.58
CA SER A 88 -23.77 -5.23 -26.36
C SER A 88 -24.80 -4.31 -26.99
N LEU A 89 -25.75 -4.90 -27.73
CA LEU A 89 -26.82 -4.16 -28.40
C LEU A 89 -28.07 -4.01 -27.52
N ASP A 90 -28.12 -4.68 -26.37
CA ASP A 90 -29.21 -4.60 -25.39
C ASP A 90 -28.96 -3.55 -24.30
N GLY A 91 -27.83 -2.81 -24.37
CA GLY A 91 -27.47 -1.79 -23.38
C GLY A 91 -26.91 -2.34 -22.06
N SER A 92 -26.70 -3.65 -21.94
CA SER A 92 -26.02 -4.26 -20.79
C SER A 92 -24.49 -4.04 -20.85
N PRO A 93 -23.80 -4.13 -19.69
CA PRO A 93 -22.33 -4.10 -19.64
C PRO A 93 -21.67 -5.41 -20.14
N ASP A 94 -22.45 -6.43 -20.51
CA ASP A 94 -21.96 -7.75 -20.94
C ASP A 94 -21.60 -7.78 -22.43
N PHE A 95 -20.45 -7.18 -22.77
CA PHE A 95 -19.91 -7.24 -24.12
C PHE A 95 -19.54 -8.68 -24.49
N ALA A 96 -19.87 -9.10 -25.71
CA ALA A 96 -19.48 -10.42 -26.20
C ALA A 96 -17.96 -10.48 -26.41
N LEU A 97 -17.28 -11.24 -25.58
CA LEU A 97 -15.81 -11.35 -25.57
C LEU A 97 -15.29 -12.23 -26.73
N ASP A 98 -14.14 -11.86 -27.28
CA ASP A 98 -13.44 -12.60 -28.31
C ASP A 98 -11.92 -12.53 -28.08
N LEU A 99 -11.32 -13.66 -27.73
CA LEU A 99 -9.88 -13.74 -27.46
C LEU A 99 -9.02 -13.85 -28.72
N ARG A 100 -9.58 -14.29 -29.85
CA ARG A 100 -8.80 -14.77 -31.01
C ARG A 100 -9.37 -14.41 -32.37
N GLY A 101 -10.33 -13.50 -32.42
CA GLY A 101 -10.89 -13.02 -33.69
C GLY A 101 -11.86 -14.01 -34.33
N PHE A 102 -12.61 -14.77 -33.53
CA PHE A 102 -13.70 -15.62 -34.01
C PHE A 102 -14.93 -14.82 -34.46
N GLY A 103 -14.88 -13.49 -34.35
CA GLY A 103 -15.93 -12.60 -34.83
C GLY A 103 -17.24 -12.91 -34.12
N ALA A 104 -18.34 -13.02 -34.87
CA ALA A 104 -19.69 -13.32 -34.38
C ALA A 104 -19.74 -14.46 -33.34
N ASN A 105 -18.90 -15.47 -33.51
CA ASN A 105 -18.92 -16.72 -32.75
C ASN A 105 -17.90 -16.75 -31.59
N GLY A 106 -17.33 -15.60 -31.22
CA GLY A 106 -16.33 -15.50 -30.15
C GLY A 106 -16.76 -16.12 -28.82
N SER A 107 -18.00 -15.83 -28.38
CA SER A 107 -18.57 -16.35 -27.13
C SER A 107 -18.72 -17.88 -27.09
N GLN A 108 -18.87 -18.53 -28.25
CA GLN A 108 -19.00 -19.98 -28.39
C GLN A 108 -17.63 -20.68 -28.43
N ASN A 109 -16.58 -19.93 -28.75
CA ASN A 109 -15.20 -20.41 -28.78
C ASN A 109 -14.42 -19.97 -27.55
N LEU A 110 -15.11 -19.58 -26.47
CA LEU A 110 -14.52 -19.17 -25.21
C LEU A 110 -15.14 -19.96 -24.05
N VAL A 111 -14.31 -20.59 -23.22
CA VAL A 111 -14.78 -21.14 -21.93
C VAL A 111 -14.57 -20.12 -20.83
N ILE A 112 -15.61 -19.88 -20.04
CA ILE A 112 -15.57 -19.03 -18.87
C ILE A 112 -15.93 -19.87 -17.65
N LEU A 113 -15.05 -19.82 -16.65
CA LEU A 113 -15.23 -20.51 -15.39
C LEU A 113 -15.29 -19.51 -14.24
N VAL A 114 -16.04 -19.87 -13.20
CA VAL A 114 -15.94 -19.26 -11.86
C VAL A 114 -15.64 -20.37 -10.88
N ASP A 115 -14.48 -20.30 -10.22
CA ASP A 115 -14.00 -21.33 -9.28
C ASP A 115 -14.06 -22.76 -9.85
N GLY A 116 -13.72 -22.92 -11.13
CA GLY A 116 -13.74 -24.23 -11.81
C GLY A 116 -15.11 -24.62 -12.41
N VAL A 117 -16.19 -23.92 -12.06
CA VAL A 117 -17.55 -24.19 -12.57
C VAL A 117 -17.79 -23.43 -13.87
N ARG A 118 -18.34 -24.12 -14.89
CA ARG A 118 -18.59 -23.53 -16.20
C ARG A 118 -19.77 -22.56 -16.17
N MET A 119 -19.55 -21.36 -16.70
CA MET A 119 -20.57 -20.32 -16.81
C MET A 119 -21.31 -20.34 -18.15
N ASN A 120 -20.64 -20.75 -19.24
CA ASN A 120 -21.26 -20.86 -20.57
C ASN A 120 -22.48 -21.77 -20.54
N GLU A 121 -23.48 -21.46 -21.36
CA GLU A 121 -24.65 -22.32 -21.57
C GLU A 121 -24.76 -22.79 -23.00
N ASN A 122 -25.51 -23.87 -23.19
CA ASN A 122 -25.80 -24.42 -24.52
C ASN A 122 -26.97 -23.68 -25.21
N GLU A 123 -26.92 -22.35 -25.18
CA GLU A 123 -27.99 -21.46 -25.66
C GLU A 123 -27.53 -20.47 -26.72
N LEU A 124 -26.29 -20.61 -27.23
CA LEU A 124 -25.61 -19.68 -28.13
C LEU A 124 -25.38 -18.27 -27.55
N THR A 125 -25.88 -17.99 -26.34
CA THR A 125 -25.68 -16.74 -25.60
C THR A 125 -24.32 -16.72 -24.89
N GLY A 126 -23.76 -15.53 -24.70
CA GLY A 126 -22.54 -15.35 -23.91
C GLY A 126 -22.82 -15.53 -22.42
N ALA A 127 -21.77 -15.83 -21.63
CA ALA A 127 -21.90 -15.82 -20.18
C ALA A 127 -22.16 -14.39 -19.68
N VAL A 128 -23.12 -14.25 -18.76
CA VAL A 128 -23.46 -12.97 -18.12
C VAL A 128 -22.49 -12.70 -16.98
N LEU A 129 -21.41 -11.97 -17.26
CA LEU A 129 -20.31 -11.75 -16.32
C LEU A 129 -20.63 -10.65 -15.30
N SER A 130 -21.53 -9.74 -15.64
CA SER A 130 -22.08 -8.75 -14.72
C SER A 130 -22.77 -9.37 -13.49
N SER A 131 -23.19 -10.63 -13.59
CA SER A 131 -23.77 -11.39 -12.47
C SER A 131 -22.78 -11.70 -11.34
N ILE A 132 -21.48 -11.61 -11.61
CA ILE A 132 -20.41 -11.90 -10.66
C ILE A 132 -19.97 -10.58 -10.03
N PRO A 133 -20.21 -10.35 -8.72
CA PRO A 133 -19.77 -9.11 -8.09
C PRO A 133 -18.24 -8.98 -8.16
N VAL A 134 -17.74 -7.90 -8.75
CA VAL A 134 -16.30 -7.75 -8.99
C VAL A 134 -15.49 -7.72 -7.69
N ASP A 135 -16.09 -7.30 -6.58
CA ASP A 135 -15.47 -7.25 -5.25
C ASP A 135 -15.13 -8.65 -4.68
N THR A 136 -15.85 -9.69 -5.10
CA THR A 136 -15.57 -11.09 -4.69
C THR A 136 -14.42 -11.71 -5.48
N VAL A 137 -13.99 -11.07 -6.57
CA VAL A 137 -12.91 -11.56 -7.43
C VAL A 137 -11.56 -11.36 -6.75
N GLU A 138 -10.80 -12.44 -6.62
CA GLU A 138 -9.41 -12.42 -6.19
C GLU A 138 -8.51 -12.12 -7.39
N ARG A 139 -8.77 -12.79 -8.52
CA ARG A 139 -8.10 -12.58 -9.79
C ARG A 139 -8.91 -13.17 -10.95
N ILE A 140 -8.57 -12.75 -12.16
CA ILE A 140 -9.05 -13.31 -13.41
C ILE A 140 -7.84 -13.78 -14.22
N GLU A 141 -7.93 -14.98 -14.76
CA GLU A 141 -6.86 -15.58 -15.54
C GLU A 141 -7.34 -15.85 -16.94
N ILE A 142 -6.57 -15.38 -17.92
CA ILE A 142 -6.92 -15.49 -19.33
C ILE A 142 -5.85 -16.32 -20.01
N THR A 143 -6.20 -17.55 -20.33
CA THR A 143 -5.32 -18.51 -20.98
C THR A 143 -5.63 -18.56 -22.47
N ARG A 144 -4.60 -18.32 -23.30
CA ARG A 144 -4.69 -18.36 -24.76
C ARG A 144 -3.79 -19.49 -25.27
N GLY A 145 -4.30 -20.37 -26.13
CA GLY A 145 -3.46 -21.37 -26.82
C GLY A 145 -3.66 -22.80 -26.37
N GLY A 146 -2.68 -23.66 -26.65
CA GLY A 146 -2.80 -25.11 -26.47
C GLY A 146 -3.13 -25.54 -25.03
N SER A 147 -2.86 -24.69 -24.04
CA SER A 147 -3.25 -24.90 -22.64
C SER A 147 -4.77 -24.82 -22.40
N SER A 148 -5.55 -24.25 -23.32
CA SER A 148 -7.02 -24.21 -23.23
C SER A 148 -7.68 -25.57 -23.46
N VAL A 149 -6.98 -26.53 -24.07
CA VAL A 149 -7.50 -27.88 -24.38
C VAL A 149 -8.01 -28.61 -23.14
N LEU A 150 -7.41 -28.36 -21.97
CA LEU A 150 -7.82 -28.96 -20.69
C LEU A 150 -9.25 -28.62 -20.28
N TYR A 151 -9.79 -27.53 -20.84
CA TYR A 151 -11.11 -27.02 -20.52
C TYR A 151 -12.16 -27.51 -21.53
N GLY A 152 -11.74 -28.30 -22.52
CA GLY A 152 -12.62 -29.07 -23.39
C GLY A 152 -13.40 -28.22 -24.41
N GLU A 153 -14.63 -28.65 -24.67
CA GLU A 153 -15.50 -28.04 -25.68
C GLU A 153 -15.68 -26.53 -25.45
N GLY A 154 -15.64 -25.78 -26.55
CA GLY A 154 -15.75 -24.33 -26.56
C GLY A 154 -14.46 -23.59 -26.17
N ALA A 155 -13.34 -24.27 -25.87
CA ALA A 155 -12.11 -23.61 -25.41
C ALA A 155 -11.12 -23.24 -26.53
N THR A 156 -11.51 -23.38 -27.80
CA THR A 156 -10.62 -23.17 -28.97
C THR A 156 -10.03 -21.76 -29.03
N GLY A 157 -10.83 -20.75 -28.69
CA GLY A 157 -10.42 -19.34 -28.57
C GLY A 157 -9.64 -19.03 -27.29
N GLY A 158 -9.88 -19.80 -26.23
CA GLY A 158 -9.16 -19.71 -24.96
C GLY A 158 -10.09 -19.91 -23.78
N VAL A 159 -9.56 -19.60 -22.59
CA VAL A 159 -10.27 -19.79 -21.32
C VAL A 159 -10.10 -18.56 -20.46
N ILE A 160 -11.19 -18.14 -19.84
CA ILE A 160 -11.19 -17.14 -18.77
C ILE A 160 -11.61 -17.82 -17.49
N ASN A 161 -10.71 -17.89 -16.53
CA ASN A 161 -10.96 -18.47 -15.22
C ASN A 161 -11.02 -17.35 -14.18
N ILE A 162 -12.21 -17.13 -13.64
CA ILE A 162 -12.48 -16.14 -12.60
C ILE A 162 -12.40 -16.86 -11.26
N ILE A 163 -11.55 -16.34 -10.38
CA ILE A 163 -11.28 -16.98 -9.09
C ILE A 163 -11.75 -16.02 -8.02
N THR A 164 -12.69 -16.48 -7.22
CA THR A 164 -13.20 -15.72 -6.09
C THR A 164 -12.29 -15.88 -4.89
N ARG A 165 -12.40 -14.94 -3.94
CA ARG A 165 -11.58 -14.95 -2.72
C ARG A 165 -11.82 -16.21 -1.90
N ARG A 166 -10.72 -16.87 -1.49
CA ARG A 166 -10.72 -18.15 -0.75
C ARG A 166 -10.31 -18.05 0.73
N GLY A 167 -10.38 -16.85 1.29
CA GLY A 167 -10.03 -16.58 2.67
C GLY A 167 -10.07 -15.10 3.00
N ALA A 168 -10.25 -14.81 4.27
CA ALA A 168 -10.18 -13.47 4.82
C ALA A 168 -9.09 -13.43 5.90
N GLU A 169 -8.35 -12.32 5.96
CA GLU A 169 -7.50 -12.03 7.09
C GLU A 169 -8.33 -11.96 8.38
N ALA A 170 -7.67 -12.13 9.53
CA ALA A 170 -8.36 -12.05 10.80
C ALA A 170 -9.02 -10.67 10.98
N GLY A 171 -10.32 -10.66 11.30
CA GLY A 171 -11.08 -9.43 11.47
C GLY A 171 -11.97 -9.08 10.28
N TYR A 172 -12.64 -7.93 10.35
CA TYR A 172 -13.61 -7.49 9.34
C TYR A 172 -12.96 -6.57 8.32
N HIS A 173 -13.18 -6.86 7.04
CA HIS A 173 -12.79 -5.99 5.94
C HIS A 173 -13.99 -5.78 5.05
N GLY A 174 -14.22 -4.56 4.59
CA GLY A 174 -15.32 -4.27 3.69
C GLY A 174 -15.02 -3.14 2.72
N SER A 175 -15.82 -3.06 1.67
CA SER A 175 -15.81 -1.97 0.70
C SER A 175 -17.22 -1.43 0.50
N LEU A 176 -17.31 -0.14 0.22
CA LEU A 176 -18.50 0.53 -0.27
C LEU A 176 -18.10 1.37 -1.48
N SER A 177 -18.78 1.18 -2.61
CA SER A 177 -18.59 1.94 -3.84
C SER A 177 -19.93 2.50 -4.29
N LEU A 178 -19.95 3.78 -4.62
CA LEU A 178 -21.11 4.49 -5.15
C LEU A 178 -20.66 5.30 -6.37
N GLU A 179 -21.34 5.11 -7.49
CA GLU A 179 -21.11 5.85 -8.74
C GLU A 179 -22.44 6.43 -9.23
N GLY A 180 -22.38 7.63 -9.79
CA GLY A 180 -23.48 8.29 -10.47
C GLY A 180 -23.00 8.88 -11.79
N GLY A 181 -23.83 8.83 -12.81
CA GLY A 181 -23.47 9.27 -14.17
C GLY A 181 -24.64 9.81 -14.98
N ARG A 182 -24.37 10.11 -16.25
CA ARG A 182 -25.39 10.58 -17.20
C ARG A 182 -26.35 9.43 -17.55
N PHE A 183 -27.56 9.79 -17.98
CA PHE A 183 -28.64 8.84 -18.33
C PHE A 183 -29.15 8.06 -17.12
N ASP A 184 -29.32 8.75 -15.99
CA ASP A 184 -29.71 8.14 -14.71
C ASP A 184 -28.87 6.91 -14.36
N GLN A 185 -27.58 6.96 -14.70
CA GLN A 185 -26.64 5.90 -14.42
C GLN A 185 -26.31 5.89 -12.93
N TYR A 186 -26.35 4.70 -12.33
CA TYR A 186 -25.93 4.46 -10.97
C TYR A 186 -25.29 3.08 -10.82
N ASP A 187 -24.28 2.99 -9.94
CA ASP A 187 -23.69 1.74 -9.47
C ASP A 187 -23.51 1.85 -7.95
N ALA A 188 -24.07 0.90 -7.21
CA ALA A 188 -23.93 0.83 -5.76
C ALA A 188 -23.49 -0.58 -5.38
N ARG A 189 -22.31 -0.70 -4.77
CA ARG A 189 -21.72 -1.98 -4.38
C ARG A 189 -21.26 -1.94 -2.93
N ALA A 190 -21.56 -2.99 -2.19
CA ALA A 190 -21.10 -3.19 -0.84
C ALA A 190 -20.56 -4.61 -0.69
N SER A 191 -19.41 -4.75 -0.03
CA SER A 191 -18.87 -6.06 0.33
C SER A 191 -18.34 -6.07 1.75
N VAL A 192 -18.45 -7.23 2.38
CA VAL A 192 -17.82 -7.51 3.67
C VAL A 192 -17.24 -8.91 3.62
N ARG A 193 -16.08 -9.08 4.24
CA ARG A 193 -15.42 -10.35 4.46
C ARG A 193 -14.85 -10.41 5.86
N HIS A 194 -14.80 -11.61 6.41
CA HIS A 194 -14.29 -11.83 7.75
C HIS A 194 -13.65 -13.19 7.88
N GLY A 195 -12.51 -13.24 8.56
CA GLY A 195 -11.82 -14.47 8.93
C GLY A 195 -11.66 -14.55 10.44
N GLU A 196 -11.92 -15.73 11.01
CA GLU A 196 -11.62 -16.05 12.40
C GLU A 196 -11.28 -17.53 12.56
N GLY A 197 -10.03 -17.82 12.91
CA GLY A 197 -9.52 -19.18 13.02
C GLY A 197 -9.72 -19.98 11.72
N PRO A 198 -10.37 -21.15 11.75
CA PRO A 198 -10.58 -21.97 10.57
C PRO A 198 -11.74 -21.51 9.69
N LEU A 199 -12.56 -20.56 10.14
CA LEU A 199 -13.75 -20.12 9.43
C LEU A 199 -13.49 -18.78 8.74
N SER A 200 -14.00 -18.63 7.52
CA SER A 200 -14.11 -17.33 6.86
C SER A 200 -15.43 -17.22 6.11
N PHE A 201 -15.92 -15.99 5.97
CA PHE A 201 -17.09 -15.70 5.15
C PHE A 201 -16.91 -14.41 4.35
N ASP A 202 -17.64 -14.32 3.25
CA ASP A 202 -17.77 -13.13 2.43
C ASP A 202 -19.24 -12.92 2.03
N LEU A 203 -19.63 -11.65 1.89
CA LEU A 203 -20.91 -11.23 1.38
C LEU A 203 -20.68 -10.00 0.50
N ALA A 204 -21.18 -10.05 -0.73
CA ALA A 204 -21.17 -8.93 -1.65
C ALA A 204 -22.58 -8.71 -2.23
N ALA A 205 -22.97 -7.46 -2.34
CA ALA A 205 -24.22 -7.05 -2.98
C ALA A 205 -23.96 -5.87 -3.92
N ALA A 206 -24.58 -5.89 -5.09
CA ALA A 206 -24.51 -4.81 -6.06
C ALA A 206 -25.89 -4.47 -6.62
N LYS A 207 -26.07 -3.19 -6.95
CA LYS A 207 -27.21 -2.69 -7.71
C LYS A 207 -26.70 -1.68 -8.73
N GLN A 208 -26.96 -1.93 -10.00
CA GLN A 208 -26.55 -1.04 -11.09
C GLN A 208 -27.67 -0.79 -12.08
N GLY A 209 -27.60 0.33 -12.79
CA GLY A 209 -28.55 0.66 -13.83
C GLY A 209 -28.21 1.94 -14.59
N THR A 210 -28.84 2.09 -15.75
CA THR A 210 -28.77 3.28 -16.61
C THR A 210 -29.95 3.27 -17.58
N ASP A 211 -30.48 4.43 -17.94
CA ASP A 211 -31.48 4.55 -19.03
C ASP A 211 -30.86 4.39 -20.41
N ASN A 212 -29.52 4.39 -20.47
CA ASN A 212 -28.73 4.42 -21.71
C ASN A 212 -29.12 5.60 -22.63
N TYR A 213 -28.54 5.62 -23.82
CA TYR A 213 -28.68 6.76 -24.72
C TYR A 213 -30.02 6.80 -25.48
N ARG A 214 -30.54 5.63 -25.88
CA ARG A 214 -31.74 5.47 -26.70
C ARG A 214 -33.00 5.24 -25.86
N ASP A 215 -34.14 5.69 -26.37
CA ASP A 215 -35.45 5.39 -25.80
C ASP A 215 -35.68 3.87 -25.81
N ASN A 216 -36.33 3.34 -24.77
CA ASN A 216 -36.45 1.89 -24.52
C ASN A 216 -35.10 1.14 -24.54
N ASN A 217 -34.05 1.69 -23.95
CA ASN A 217 -32.75 1.02 -23.77
C ASN A 217 -32.29 0.91 -22.30
N ALA A 218 -33.17 1.14 -21.33
CA ALA A 218 -32.84 1.04 -19.92
C ALA A 218 -32.35 -0.36 -19.51
N PHE A 219 -31.28 -0.39 -18.71
CA PHE A 219 -30.71 -1.58 -18.09
C PHE A 219 -30.76 -1.47 -16.58
N ARG A 220 -31.11 -2.55 -15.88
CA ARG A 220 -31.17 -2.62 -14.41
C ARG A 220 -30.69 -3.99 -13.95
N GLN A 221 -29.87 -4.04 -12.91
CA GLN A 221 -29.39 -5.31 -12.35
C GLN A 221 -29.18 -5.23 -10.84
N LYS A 222 -29.45 -6.35 -10.17
CA LYS A 222 -29.12 -6.60 -8.77
C LYS A 222 -28.38 -7.92 -8.68
N THR A 223 -27.33 -7.95 -7.86
CA THR A 223 -26.61 -9.18 -7.56
C THR A 223 -26.35 -9.29 -6.07
N ILE A 224 -26.34 -10.52 -5.57
CA ILE A 224 -25.91 -10.88 -4.23
C ILE A 224 -25.10 -12.16 -4.30
N SER A 225 -23.98 -12.21 -3.59
CA SER A 225 -23.09 -13.36 -3.50
C SER A 225 -22.65 -13.51 -2.06
N GLY A 226 -22.76 -14.72 -1.52
CA GLY A 226 -22.32 -15.05 -0.18
C GLY A 226 -21.51 -16.34 -0.17
N GLY A 227 -20.38 -16.34 0.53
CA GLY A 227 -19.50 -17.49 0.68
C GLY A 227 -19.21 -17.78 2.15
N VAL A 228 -19.15 -19.06 2.52
CA VAL A 228 -18.61 -19.53 3.80
C VAL A 228 -17.61 -20.62 3.52
N GLN A 229 -16.46 -20.55 4.18
CA GLN A 229 -15.37 -21.49 4.01
C GLN A 229 -14.80 -21.91 5.36
N TRP A 230 -14.52 -23.20 5.49
CA TRP A 230 -13.85 -23.80 6.62
C TRP A 230 -12.55 -24.44 6.15
N ALA A 231 -11.41 -24.08 6.75
CA ALA A 231 -10.10 -24.57 6.37
C ALA A 231 -9.25 -24.95 7.60
N VAL A 232 -8.80 -26.20 7.65
CA VAL A 232 -7.96 -26.77 8.72
C VAL A 232 -7.01 -27.80 8.11
N ASP A 233 -5.73 -27.80 8.51
CA ASP A 233 -4.76 -28.86 8.20
C ASP A 233 -4.69 -29.29 6.71
N GLY A 234 -4.78 -28.32 5.80
CA GLY A 234 -4.73 -28.57 4.35
C GLY A 234 -6.05 -29.09 3.75
N SER A 235 -7.09 -29.24 4.56
CA SER A 235 -8.48 -29.42 4.13
C SER A 235 -9.16 -28.06 3.97
N ARG A 236 -10.04 -27.93 2.99
CA ARG A 236 -10.94 -26.79 2.83
C ARG A 236 -12.30 -27.25 2.36
N LEU A 237 -13.36 -26.79 3.01
CA LEU A 237 -14.74 -26.95 2.58
C LEU A 237 -15.33 -25.56 2.35
N GLY A 238 -16.11 -25.38 1.30
CA GLY A 238 -16.74 -24.11 0.99
C GLY A 238 -18.16 -24.28 0.46
N LEU A 239 -19.02 -23.33 0.82
CA LEU A 239 -20.36 -23.14 0.27
C LEU A 239 -20.45 -21.72 -0.27
N ARG A 240 -20.91 -21.57 -1.51
CA ARG A 240 -21.22 -20.27 -2.12
C ARG A 240 -22.64 -20.26 -2.67
N VAL A 241 -23.35 -19.18 -2.43
CA VAL A 241 -24.70 -18.92 -2.94
C VAL A 241 -24.67 -17.58 -3.66
N GLU A 242 -25.22 -17.55 -4.87
CA GLU A 242 -25.26 -16.38 -5.74
C GLU A 242 -26.66 -16.22 -6.33
N SER A 243 -27.10 -14.97 -6.43
CA SER A 243 -28.36 -14.62 -7.06
C SER A 243 -28.17 -13.34 -7.88
N ALA A 244 -28.68 -13.35 -9.11
CA ALA A 244 -28.68 -12.21 -10.01
C ALA A 244 -30.07 -12.02 -10.60
N ARG A 245 -30.49 -10.76 -10.70
CA ARG A 245 -31.78 -10.34 -11.28
C ARG A 245 -31.50 -9.19 -12.23
N GLN A 246 -31.89 -9.34 -13.48
CA GLN A 246 -31.57 -8.41 -14.56
C GLN A 246 -32.82 -8.10 -15.38
N ASP A 247 -33.01 -6.82 -15.68
CA ASP A 247 -34.03 -6.31 -16.59
C ASP A 247 -33.37 -5.42 -17.65
N SER A 248 -33.81 -5.54 -18.89
CA SER A 248 -33.26 -4.81 -20.02
C SER A 248 -34.36 -4.43 -21.01
N ARG A 249 -34.25 -3.24 -21.59
CA ARG A 249 -35.13 -2.74 -22.63
C ARG A 249 -34.43 -2.74 -23.98
N LEU A 250 -35.17 -3.12 -25.03
CA LEU A 250 -34.59 -3.40 -26.35
C LEU A 250 -35.07 -2.34 -27.37
N PRO A 251 -34.21 -1.38 -27.77
CA PRO A 251 -34.62 -0.22 -28.58
C PRO A 251 -34.72 -0.53 -30.08
N GLY A 252 -34.34 -1.74 -30.50
CA GLY A 252 -34.32 -2.16 -31.89
C GLY A 252 -33.26 -1.45 -32.75
N SER A 253 -33.12 -1.89 -34.00
CA SER A 253 -32.23 -1.26 -34.99
C SER A 253 -32.84 0.00 -35.59
N LEU A 254 -31.99 0.91 -36.08
CA LEU A 254 -32.40 2.05 -36.93
C LEU A 254 -31.77 1.91 -38.31
N THR A 255 -32.48 2.35 -39.35
CA THR A 255 -31.86 2.63 -40.64
C THR A 255 -30.96 3.87 -40.55
N LEU A 256 -30.09 4.08 -41.53
CA LEU A 256 -29.22 5.26 -41.57
C LEU A 256 -30.03 6.56 -41.54
N GLU A 257 -31.08 6.66 -42.36
CA GLU A 257 -31.98 7.81 -42.42
C GLU A 257 -32.65 8.08 -41.06
N GLN A 258 -33.12 7.03 -40.38
CA GLN A 258 -33.71 7.14 -39.06
C GLN A 258 -32.69 7.61 -38.01
N PHE A 259 -31.45 7.11 -38.06
CA PHE A 259 -30.39 7.52 -37.16
C PHE A 259 -30.00 8.99 -37.35
N GLU A 260 -29.90 9.45 -38.60
CA GLU A 260 -29.59 10.84 -38.92
C GLU A 260 -30.71 11.80 -38.47
N ALA A 261 -31.98 11.37 -38.57
CA ALA A 261 -33.12 12.16 -38.14
C ALA A 261 -33.27 12.22 -36.60
N ASN A 262 -33.20 11.09 -35.91
CA ASN A 262 -33.21 11.01 -34.45
C ASN A 262 -32.48 9.74 -33.98
N PRO A 263 -31.23 9.84 -33.52
CA PRO A 263 -30.46 8.68 -33.08
C PRO A 263 -30.94 8.09 -31.75
N ARG A 264 -31.82 8.78 -31.02
CA ARG A 264 -32.35 8.32 -29.72
C ARG A 264 -33.65 7.52 -29.85
N GLN A 265 -34.39 7.63 -30.95
CA GLN A 265 -35.72 7.03 -31.08
C GLN A 265 -35.72 5.50 -30.93
N THR A 266 -36.90 4.94 -30.68
CA THR A 266 -37.18 3.50 -30.70
C THR A 266 -38.47 3.22 -31.47
N PHE A 267 -38.53 2.07 -32.12
CA PHE A 267 -39.74 1.54 -32.74
C PHE A 267 -40.29 0.32 -32.01
N THR A 268 -39.61 -0.11 -30.96
CA THR A 268 -39.97 -1.25 -30.14
C THR A 268 -40.14 -0.82 -28.69
N PRO A 269 -41.06 0.11 -28.36
CA PRO A 269 -41.16 0.70 -27.02
C PRO A 269 -41.57 -0.31 -25.94
N ASN A 270 -42.09 -1.46 -26.33
CA ASN A 270 -42.58 -2.50 -25.44
C ASN A 270 -41.63 -3.71 -25.36
N ASP A 271 -40.56 -3.74 -26.16
CA ASP A 271 -39.63 -4.87 -26.15
C ASP A 271 -38.78 -4.87 -24.89
N PHE A 272 -38.69 -6.03 -24.25
CA PHE A 272 -37.89 -6.22 -23.04
C PHE A 272 -37.31 -7.63 -22.97
N GLY A 273 -36.30 -7.76 -22.11
CA GLY A 273 -35.78 -9.05 -21.65
C GLY A 273 -35.49 -8.99 -20.15
N SER A 274 -35.67 -10.10 -19.46
CA SER A 274 -35.24 -10.29 -18.09
C SER A 274 -34.53 -11.63 -17.90
N LEU A 275 -33.65 -11.66 -16.91
CA LEU A 275 -32.90 -12.84 -16.52
C LEU A 275 -32.80 -12.89 -15.00
N ASP A 276 -33.31 -13.98 -14.44
CA ASP A 276 -33.11 -14.37 -13.06
C ASP A 276 -32.18 -15.58 -13.04
N SER A 277 -31.17 -15.56 -12.18
CA SER A 277 -30.22 -16.67 -12.02
C SER A 277 -29.92 -16.89 -10.56
N ASP A 278 -30.01 -18.14 -10.11
CA ASP A 278 -29.61 -18.56 -8.76
C ASP A 278 -28.62 -19.71 -8.87
N ARG A 279 -27.52 -19.64 -8.13
CA ARG A 279 -26.47 -20.65 -8.15
C ARG A 279 -26.02 -21.00 -6.74
N VAL A 280 -25.84 -22.29 -6.49
CA VAL A 280 -25.25 -22.83 -5.26
C VAL A 280 -24.07 -23.70 -5.65
N THR A 281 -22.91 -23.48 -5.01
CA THR A 281 -21.70 -24.26 -5.23
C THR A 281 -21.14 -24.75 -3.92
N LEU A 282 -20.97 -26.06 -3.80
CA LEU A 282 -20.21 -26.73 -2.75
C LEU A 282 -18.82 -27.04 -3.29
N SER A 283 -17.78 -26.79 -2.49
CA SER A 283 -16.39 -27.05 -2.84
C SER A 283 -15.68 -27.80 -1.71
N ALA A 284 -14.80 -28.72 -2.07
CA ALA A 284 -13.96 -29.45 -1.15
C ALA A 284 -12.54 -29.56 -1.72
N GLU A 285 -11.54 -29.28 -0.91
CA GLU A 285 -10.12 -29.45 -1.23
C GLU A 285 -9.43 -30.20 -0.09
N GLN A 286 -8.47 -31.06 -0.42
CA GLN A 286 -7.66 -31.78 0.54
C GLN A 286 -6.23 -31.90 0.02
N ARG A 287 -5.27 -31.45 0.81
CA ARG A 287 -3.84 -31.69 0.55
C ARG A 287 -3.33 -32.86 1.38
N ILE A 288 -2.65 -33.80 0.74
CA ILE A 288 -2.02 -34.98 1.34
C ILE A 288 -0.60 -35.09 0.78
N GLY A 289 0.37 -34.54 1.50
CA GLY A 289 1.77 -34.48 1.05
C GLY A 289 1.90 -33.64 -0.23
N SER A 290 2.30 -34.29 -1.33
CA SER A 290 2.46 -33.65 -2.65
C SER A 290 1.24 -33.82 -3.57
N VAL A 291 0.20 -34.47 -3.08
CA VAL A 291 -1.08 -34.66 -3.78
C VAL A 291 -2.09 -33.66 -3.24
N GLU A 292 -2.84 -33.03 -4.13
CA GLU A 292 -3.99 -32.19 -3.82
C GLU A 292 -5.20 -32.74 -4.55
N LEU A 293 -6.27 -32.96 -3.81
CA LEU A 293 -7.57 -33.36 -4.32
C LEU A 293 -8.51 -32.17 -4.21
N ALA A 294 -9.33 -31.93 -5.22
CA ALA A 294 -10.36 -30.89 -5.20
C ALA A 294 -11.61 -31.37 -5.94
N ALA A 295 -12.78 -30.91 -5.51
CA ALA A 295 -14.04 -31.17 -6.19
C ALA A 295 -15.03 -30.04 -5.93
N GLU A 296 -15.79 -29.66 -6.94
CA GLU A 296 -16.95 -28.78 -6.80
C GLU A 296 -18.21 -29.48 -7.31
N LEU A 297 -19.30 -29.28 -6.58
CA LEU A 297 -20.65 -29.60 -6.98
C LEU A 297 -21.42 -28.28 -7.08
N SER A 298 -21.87 -27.93 -8.29
CA SER A 298 -22.62 -26.71 -8.54
C SER A 298 -23.99 -27.03 -9.12
N HIS A 299 -25.00 -26.30 -8.65
CA HIS A 299 -26.35 -26.31 -9.20
C HIS A 299 -26.75 -24.87 -9.51
N ARG A 300 -27.24 -24.64 -10.73
CA ARG A 300 -27.71 -23.33 -11.19
C ARG A 300 -29.08 -23.47 -11.82
N GLU A 301 -29.98 -22.57 -11.47
CA GLU A 301 -31.25 -22.36 -12.15
C GLU A 301 -31.27 -20.97 -12.78
N ARG A 302 -31.88 -20.86 -13.96
CA ARG A 302 -32.14 -19.56 -14.61
C ARG A 302 -33.54 -19.50 -15.16
N GLU A 303 -34.16 -18.35 -15.04
CA GLU A 303 -35.42 -18.02 -15.69
C GLU A 303 -35.18 -16.82 -16.61
N VAL A 304 -35.56 -16.96 -17.87
CA VAL A 304 -35.43 -15.90 -18.88
C VAL A 304 -36.79 -15.64 -19.46
N ASN A 305 -37.17 -14.36 -19.50
CA ASN A 305 -38.39 -13.90 -20.14
C ASN A 305 -38.04 -12.78 -21.12
N ALA A 306 -38.73 -12.73 -22.25
CA ALA A 306 -38.60 -11.69 -23.24
C ALA A 306 -39.95 -11.42 -23.90
N ALA A 307 -40.17 -10.19 -24.33
CA ALA A 307 -41.30 -9.84 -25.17
C ALA A 307 -40.87 -9.00 -26.36
N TYR A 308 -41.47 -9.27 -27.51
CA TYR A 308 -41.26 -8.56 -28.76
C TYR A 308 -42.61 -8.11 -29.32
N ASP A 309 -42.81 -6.81 -29.43
CA ASP A 309 -44.04 -6.20 -29.93
C ASP A 309 -43.94 -5.91 -31.43
N TYR A 310 -44.73 -6.64 -32.21
CA TYR A 310 -44.81 -6.47 -33.66
C TYR A 310 -45.96 -5.51 -34.08
N GLY A 311 -46.50 -4.75 -33.13
CA GLY A 311 -47.60 -3.78 -33.30
C GLY A 311 -48.98 -4.40 -33.47
N THR A 312 -49.06 -5.61 -34.04
CA THR A 312 -50.30 -6.37 -34.23
C THR A 312 -50.51 -7.46 -33.19
N TYR A 313 -49.43 -7.93 -32.57
CA TYR A 313 -49.44 -8.90 -31.47
C TYR A 313 -48.15 -8.78 -30.66
N LEU A 314 -48.22 -9.20 -29.40
CA LEU A 314 -47.08 -9.32 -28.50
C LEU A 314 -46.58 -10.77 -28.53
N TYR A 315 -45.32 -10.97 -28.90
CA TYR A 315 -44.66 -12.28 -28.82
C TYR A 315 -43.90 -12.39 -27.50
N GLU A 316 -44.46 -13.14 -26.56
CA GLU A 316 -43.80 -13.46 -25.29
C GLU A 316 -43.06 -14.79 -25.40
N TYR A 317 -41.82 -14.81 -24.92
CA TYR A 317 -40.96 -15.97 -24.93
C TYR A 317 -40.30 -16.13 -23.56
N GLY A 318 -40.56 -17.27 -22.92
CA GLY A 318 -40.00 -17.61 -21.62
C GLY A 318 -39.31 -18.97 -21.66
N TYR A 319 -38.26 -19.15 -20.89
CA TYR A 319 -37.67 -20.45 -20.65
C TYR A 319 -36.95 -20.53 -19.30
N HIS A 320 -36.91 -21.74 -18.75
CA HIS A 320 -36.19 -22.08 -17.54
C HIS A 320 -35.06 -23.04 -17.85
N THR A 321 -33.86 -22.80 -17.34
CA THR A 321 -32.74 -23.75 -17.41
C THR A 321 -32.32 -24.24 -16.04
N ARG A 322 -31.84 -25.49 -16.00
CA ARG A 322 -31.18 -26.09 -14.85
C ARG A 322 -29.86 -26.68 -15.29
N GLN A 323 -28.81 -26.41 -14.54
CA GLN A 323 -27.48 -26.98 -14.75
C GLN A 323 -26.98 -27.57 -13.44
N THR A 324 -26.55 -28.82 -13.47
CA THR A 324 -25.81 -29.45 -12.37
C THR A 324 -24.45 -29.90 -12.88
N GLN A 325 -23.37 -29.50 -12.21
CA GLN A 325 -22.00 -29.85 -12.58
C GLN A 325 -21.25 -30.42 -11.37
N PHE A 326 -20.54 -31.54 -11.57
CA PHE A 326 -19.60 -32.12 -10.61
C PHE A 326 -18.20 -32.25 -11.23
N SER A 327 -17.18 -31.67 -10.59
CA SER A 327 -15.84 -31.49 -11.19
C SER A 327 -14.69 -31.97 -10.29
N PRO A 328 -14.60 -33.28 -9.98
CA PRO A 328 -13.49 -33.82 -9.20
C PRO A 328 -12.18 -33.78 -9.99
N ARG A 329 -11.10 -33.42 -9.30
CA ARG A 329 -9.76 -33.32 -9.85
C ARG A 329 -8.68 -33.56 -8.82
N LEU A 330 -7.51 -33.85 -9.34
CA LEU A 330 -6.31 -34.27 -8.65
C LEU A 330 -5.14 -33.49 -9.24
N ARG A 331 -4.26 -33.02 -8.37
CA ARG A 331 -2.93 -32.55 -8.72
C ARG A 331 -1.89 -33.34 -7.94
N GLN A 332 -0.83 -33.72 -8.63
CA GLN A 332 0.37 -34.29 -8.01
C GLN A 332 1.59 -33.48 -8.44
N THR A 333 2.36 -33.04 -7.45
CA THR A 333 3.68 -32.44 -7.70
C THR A 333 4.77 -33.43 -7.31
N SER A 334 5.83 -33.50 -8.11
CA SER A 334 6.98 -34.36 -7.85
C SER A 334 8.29 -33.71 -8.33
N ARG A 335 9.43 -34.17 -7.78
CA ARG A 335 10.75 -33.75 -8.23
C ARG A 335 11.55 -34.96 -8.68
N TRP A 336 11.91 -35.02 -9.96
CA TRP A 336 12.68 -36.11 -10.55
C TRP A 336 14.01 -35.56 -11.07
N ASN A 337 15.13 -35.94 -10.46
CA ASN A 337 16.48 -35.50 -10.85
C ASN A 337 16.62 -33.97 -10.98
N GLY A 338 15.99 -33.20 -10.08
CA GLY A 338 15.98 -31.74 -10.10
C GLY A 338 14.99 -31.10 -11.07
N MET A 339 14.28 -31.89 -11.89
CA MET A 339 13.14 -31.42 -12.68
C MET A 339 11.89 -31.40 -11.81
N LEU A 340 11.15 -30.29 -11.87
CA LEU A 340 9.84 -30.19 -11.22
C LEU A 340 8.79 -30.73 -12.20
N ASN A 341 7.96 -31.64 -11.74
CA ASN A 341 6.88 -32.24 -12.51
C ASN A 341 5.54 -32.00 -11.81
N GLU A 342 4.55 -31.54 -12.57
CA GLU A 342 3.18 -31.32 -12.12
C GLU A 342 2.22 -32.09 -13.04
N VAL A 343 1.53 -33.07 -12.46
CA VAL A 343 0.45 -33.80 -13.14
C VAL A 343 -0.88 -33.31 -12.59
N VAL A 344 -1.80 -32.93 -13.48
CA VAL A 344 -3.19 -32.61 -13.15
C VAL A 344 -4.12 -33.50 -13.94
N ALA A 345 -5.05 -34.15 -13.26
CA ALA A 345 -6.08 -34.96 -13.90
C ALA A 345 -7.45 -34.64 -13.30
N GLY A 346 -8.50 -34.75 -14.08
CA GLY A 346 -9.84 -34.59 -13.55
C GLY A 346 -10.94 -34.99 -14.53
N ILE A 347 -12.16 -34.91 -14.01
CA ILE A 347 -13.39 -35.27 -14.71
C ILE A 347 -14.37 -34.12 -14.52
N ASP A 348 -15.00 -33.67 -15.59
CA ASP A 348 -16.12 -32.73 -15.51
C ASP A 348 -17.39 -33.47 -15.96
N LEU A 349 -18.37 -33.57 -15.08
CA LEU A 349 -19.68 -34.15 -15.34
C LEU A 349 -20.73 -33.05 -15.26
N MET A 350 -21.50 -32.82 -16.32
CA MET A 350 -22.51 -31.78 -16.37
C MET A 350 -23.81 -32.31 -16.96
N ARG A 351 -24.93 -31.98 -16.34
CA ARG A 351 -26.26 -32.13 -16.91
C ARG A 351 -26.92 -30.77 -17.02
N TRP A 352 -27.37 -30.43 -18.22
CA TRP A 352 -28.09 -29.20 -18.51
C TRP A 352 -29.46 -29.53 -19.09
N GLU A 353 -30.49 -28.84 -18.62
CA GLU A 353 -31.87 -28.99 -19.06
C GLU A 353 -32.48 -27.63 -19.31
N ARG A 354 -33.38 -27.56 -20.29
CA ARG A 354 -34.10 -26.35 -20.68
C ARG A 354 -35.55 -26.69 -20.98
N ALA A 355 -36.47 -25.88 -20.47
CA ALA A 355 -37.89 -25.98 -20.75
C ALA A 355 -38.43 -24.60 -21.12
N THR A 356 -39.10 -24.48 -22.27
CA THR A 356 -39.75 -23.24 -22.70
C THR A 356 -41.15 -23.13 -22.11
N SER A 357 -41.64 -21.89 -21.97
CA SER A 357 -43.02 -21.62 -21.53
C SER A 357 -44.07 -22.20 -22.49
N THR A 358 -43.69 -22.45 -23.74
CA THR A 358 -44.52 -23.07 -24.78
C THR A 358 -44.53 -24.61 -24.73
N GLY A 359 -43.86 -25.23 -23.75
CA GLY A 359 -43.89 -26.68 -23.52
C GLY A 359 -42.86 -27.49 -24.32
N SER A 360 -41.93 -26.83 -25.02
CA SER A 360 -40.78 -27.50 -25.66
C SER A 360 -39.61 -27.62 -24.68
N GLY A 361 -38.71 -28.59 -24.87
CA GLY A 361 -37.56 -28.75 -23.99
C GLY A 361 -36.35 -29.39 -24.66
N ALA A 362 -35.20 -29.25 -24.02
CA ALA A 362 -33.94 -29.86 -24.42
C ALA A 362 -33.15 -30.30 -23.18
N SER A 363 -32.31 -31.32 -23.33
CA SER A 363 -31.37 -31.73 -22.29
C SER A 363 -30.04 -32.17 -22.92
N GLN A 364 -28.96 -32.02 -22.16
CA GLN A 364 -27.62 -32.42 -22.55
C GLN A 364 -26.87 -32.98 -21.35
N ASP A 365 -26.32 -34.18 -21.51
CA ASP A 365 -25.33 -34.74 -20.59
C ASP A 365 -23.93 -34.57 -21.22
N SER A 366 -23.02 -33.91 -20.50
CA SER A 366 -21.63 -33.71 -20.91
C SER A 366 -20.69 -34.39 -19.92
N LYS A 367 -19.68 -35.09 -20.45
CA LYS A 367 -18.66 -35.81 -19.69
C LYS A 367 -17.32 -35.53 -20.32
N ALA A 368 -16.41 -34.93 -19.57
CA ALA A 368 -15.05 -34.64 -20.02
C ALA A 368 -14.03 -35.26 -19.07
N PHE A 369 -12.94 -35.76 -19.64
CA PHE A 369 -11.77 -36.24 -18.92
C PHE A 369 -10.57 -35.44 -19.42
N TYR A 370 -9.71 -35.00 -18.51
CA TYR A 370 -8.53 -34.24 -18.86
C TYR A 370 -7.33 -34.70 -18.05
N LEU A 371 -6.17 -34.64 -18.70
CA LEU A 371 -4.87 -34.91 -18.12
C LEU A 371 -3.89 -33.85 -18.65
N ARG A 372 -3.18 -33.21 -17.73
CA ARG A 372 -2.02 -32.38 -18.03
C ARG A 372 -0.82 -32.96 -17.31
N ASP A 373 0.28 -33.05 -18.03
CA ASP A 373 1.60 -33.28 -17.46
C ASP A 373 2.51 -32.12 -17.84
N GLU A 374 3.06 -31.43 -16.84
CA GLU A 374 3.98 -30.32 -17.03
C GLU A 374 5.32 -30.64 -16.38
N MET A 375 6.39 -30.64 -17.18
CA MET A 375 7.76 -30.85 -16.71
C MET A 375 8.58 -29.58 -16.92
N ARG A 376 9.20 -29.08 -15.85
CA ARG A 376 10.13 -27.95 -15.92
C ARG A 376 11.57 -28.42 -15.79
N PHE A 377 12.31 -28.21 -16.86
CA PHE A 377 13.73 -28.50 -16.96
C PHE A 377 14.56 -27.34 -16.37
N PRO A 378 15.63 -27.61 -15.61
CA PRO A 378 16.61 -26.61 -15.23
C PRO A 378 17.19 -25.93 -16.48
N GLY A 379 17.27 -24.58 -16.49
CA GLY A 379 17.80 -23.83 -17.64
C GLY A 379 16.85 -23.73 -18.84
N ALA A 380 15.55 -24.01 -18.69
CA ALA A 380 14.57 -24.01 -19.80
C ALA A 380 14.55 -22.71 -20.64
N ALA A 381 14.79 -21.54 -20.05
CA ALA A 381 14.89 -20.29 -20.82
C ALA A 381 16.08 -20.32 -21.80
N ASN A 382 17.23 -20.80 -21.35
CA ASN A 382 18.42 -21.00 -22.21
C ASN A 382 18.17 -22.09 -23.25
N ALA A 383 17.45 -23.16 -22.90
CA ALA A 383 17.11 -24.23 -23.85
C ALA A 383 16.15 -23.74 -24.96
N ARG A 384 15.16 -22.90 -24.62
CA ARG A 384 14.26 -22.27 -25.60
C ARG A 384 15.01 -21.33 -26.52
N LEU A 385 15.90 -20.50 -25.98
CA LEU A 385 16.77 -19.63 -26.78
C LEU A 385 17.64 -20.47 -27.72
N ALA A 386 18.32 -21.50 -27.22
CA ALA A 386 19.16 -22.38 -28.03
C ALA A 386 18.37 -23.08 -29.17
N LEU A 387 17.16 -23.55 -28.89
CA LEU A 387 16.30 -24.16 -29.90
C LEU A 387 15.82 -23.14 -30.94
N ALA A 388 15.39 -21.95 -30.49
CA ALA A 388 14.95 -20.87 -31.38
C ALA A 388 16.09 -20.44 -32.31
N THR A 389 17.30 -20.23 -31.77
CA THR A 389 18.49 -19.88 -32.56
C THR A 389 18.85 -20.97 -33.57
N LYS A 390 18.74 -22.25 -33.18
CA LYS A 390 18.96 -23.36 -34.11
C LYS A 390 17.91 -23.40 -35.22
N ASN A 391 16.65 -23.14 -34.90
CA ASN A 391 15.57 -23.09 -35.90
C ASN A 391 15.72 -21.90 -36.85
N GLU A 392 16.12 -20.72 -36.35
CA GLU A 392 16.43 -19.56 -37.18
C GLU A 392 17.58 -19.88 -38.15
N ALA A 393 18.68 -20.49 -37.68
CA ALA A 393 19.81 -20.88 -38.52
C ALA A 393 19.39 -21.86 -39.64
N ASN A 394 18.54 -22.84 -39.31
CA ASN A 394 17.99 -23.77 -40.30
C ASN A 394 17.07 -23.03 -41.30
N SER A 395 16.17 -22.18 -40.82
CA SER A 395 15.30 -21.37 -41.68
C SER A 395 16.09 -20.44 -42.59
N GLN A 396 17.19 -19.85 -42.11
CA GLN A 396 18.07 -19.00 -42.92
C GLN A 396 18.68 -19.79 -44.08
N ALA A 397 19.17 -21.01 -43.82
CA ALA A 397 19.71 -21.89 -44.85
C ALA A 397 18.65 -22.29 -45.88
N LEU A 398 17.42 -22.60 -45.45
CA LEU A 398 16.30 -22.95 -46.33
C LEU A 398 15.80 -21.75 -47.15
N LEU A 399 15.82 -20.54 -46.58
CA LEU A 399 15.47 -19.31 -47.28
C LEU A 399 16.48 -18.99 -48.39
N ALA A 400 17.78 -19.16 -48.10
CA ALA A 400 18.84 -18.98 -49.10
C ALA A 400 18.68 -19.96 -50.29
N GLN A 401 18.15 -21.16 -50.03
CA GLN A 401 17.83 -22.17 -51.03
C GLN A 401 16.42 -21.98 -51.66
N LYS A 402 15.68 -20.95 -51.26
CA LYS A 402 14.30 -20.63 -51.69
C LYS A 402 13.26 -21.72 -51.38
N TYR A 403 13.50 -22.56 -50.37
CA TYR A 403 12.53 -23.57 -49.91
C TYR A 403 11.48 -23.02 -48.95
N ILE A 404 11.70 -21.85 -48.35
CA ILE A 404 10.72 -21.15 -47.51
C ILE A 404 10.57 -19.69 -47.94
N SER A 405 9.49 -19.04 -47.51
CA SER A 405 9.24 -17.61 -47.77
C SER A 405 9.92 -16.70 -46.74
N GLN A 406 10.12 -15.43 -47.08
CA GLN A 406 10.66 -14.41 -46.17
C GLN A 406 9.83 -14.31 -44.88
N ASN A 407 8.50 -14.30 -44.99
CA ASN A 407 7.59 -14.23 -43.84
C ASN A 407 7.77 -15.43 -42.87
N SER A 408 8.01 -16.62 -43.41
CA SER A 408 8.31 -17.81 -42.59
C SER A 408 9.63 -17.67 -41.83
N PHE A 409 10.64 -17.06 -42.44
CA PHE A 409 11.91 -16.77 -41.78
C PHE A 409 11.76 -15.70 -40.69
N ASP A 410 11.04 -14.61 -40.99
CA ASP A 410 10.78 -13.51 -40.05
C ASP A 410 10.04 -14.02 -38.80
N THR A 411 9.12 -14.99 -38.95
CA THR A 411 8.45 -15.65 -37.82
C THR A 411 9.44 -16.42 -36.93
N THR A 412 10.40 -17.13 -37.51
CA THR A 412 11.45 -17.81 -36.73
C THR A 412 12.43 -16.85 -36.07
N ARG A 413 12.77 -15.74 -36.73
CA ARG A 413 13.60 -14.68 -36.15
C ARG A 413 12.92 -14.01 -34.95
N ASN A 414 11.64 -13.66 -35.08
CA ASN A 414 10.85 -13.12 -33.97
C ASN A 414 10.79 -14.10 -32.78
N SER A 415 10.80 -15.40 -33.04
CA SER A 415 10.84 -16.42 -31.98
C SER A 415 12.16 -16.41 -31.19
N VAL A 416 13.30 -16.05 -31.82
CA VAL A 416 14.59 -15.86 -31.14
C VAL A 416 14.55 -14.63 -30.25
N GLU A 417 14.04 -13.51 -30.76
CA GLU A 417 13.91 -12.27 -29.99
C GLU A 417 13.01 -12.47 -28.75
N LEU A 418 11.89 -13.17 -28.90
CA LEU A 418 11.01 -13.54 -27.78
C LEU A 418 11.71 -14.45 -26.76
N ALA A 419 12.49 -15.43 -27.23
CA ALA A 419 13.23 -16.32 -26.34
C ALA A 419 14.36 -15.60 -25.58
N GLN A 420 15.04 -14.65 -26.24
CA GLN A 420 16.06 -13.81 -25.61
C GLN A 420 15.43 -12.90 -24.55
N ALA A 421 14.31 -12.24 -24.88
CA ALA A 421 13.57 -11.42 -23.92
C ALA A 421 13.12 -12.24 -22.69
N ALA A 422 12.74 -13.51 -22.87
CA ALA A 422 12.41 -14.41 -21.77
C ALA A 422 13.61 -14.76 -20.88
N VAL A 423 14.82 -14.93 -21.46
CA VAL A 423 16.06 -15.11 -20.70
C VAL A 423 16.38 -13.86 -19.88
N ASP A 424 16.24 -12.67 -20.47
CA ASP A 424 16.53 -11.41 -19.79
C ASP A 424 15.53 -11.13 -18.67
N ALA A 425 14.24 -11.41 -18.90
CA ALA A 425 13.21 -11.35 -17.86
C ALA A 425 13.51 -12.31 -16.69
N ALA A 426 13.93 -13.55 -16.99
CA ALA A 426 14.28 -14.52 -15.97
C ALA A 426 15.54 -14.10 -15.17
N ARG A 427 16.52 -13.45 -15.82
CA ARG A 427 17.69 -12.87 -15.13
C ARG A 427 17.29 -11.73 -14.20
N ALA A 428 16.46 -10.80 -14.67
CA ALA A 428 15.95 -9.71 -13.84
C ALA A 428 15.17 -10.24 -12.62
N GLN A 429 14.36 -11.28 -12.80
CA GLN A 429 13.64 -11.92 -11.68
C GLN A 429 14.59 -12.59 -10.68
N LEU A 430 15.68 -13.22 -11.15
CA LEU A 430 16.72 -13.75 -10.28
C LEU A 430 17.41 -12.65 -9.48
N ASP A 431 17.71 -11.52 -10.11
CA ASP A 431 18.38 -10.40 -9.45
C ASP A 431 17.47 -9.73 -8.40
N LEU A 432 16.18 -9.56 -8.69
CA LEU A 432 15.20 -9.11 -7.69
C LEU A 432 15.11 -10.08 -6.51
N ALA A 433 15.09 -11.39 -6.76
CA ALA A 433 15.08 -12.39 -5.69
C ALA A 433 16.36 -12.37 -4.85
N ARG A 434 17.52 -12.06 -5.45
CA ARG A 434 18.79 -11.87 -4.73
C ARG A 434 18.79 -10.62 -3.88
N ILE A 435 18.25 -9.51 -4.38
CA ILE A 435 18.08 -8.27 -3.61
C ILE A 435 17.18 -8.55 -2.40
N ALA A 436 16.00 -9.14 -2.62
CA ALA A 436 15.08 -9.50 -1.55
C ALA A 436 15.72 -10.44 -0.52
N LEU A 437 16.54 -11.40 -0.95
CA LEU A 437 17.30 -12.27 -0.05
C LEU A 437 18.34 -11.47 0.76
N ASN A 438 19.06 -10.54 0.13
CA ASN A 438 20.02 -9.70 0.83
C ASN A 438 19.34 -8.77 1.84
N ASP A 439 18.15 -8.27 1.53
CA ASP A 439 17.35 -7.42 2.41
C ASP A 439 16.86 -8.16 3.67
N THR A 440 16.85 -9.52 3.66
CA THR A 440 16.58 -10.31 4.88
C THR A 440 17.70 -10.21 5.91
N VAL A 441 18.90 -9.79 5.51
CA VAL A 441 20.04 -9.57 6.42
C VAL A 441 20.16 -8.09 6.74
N ILE A 442 19.43 -7.66 7.75
CA ILE A 442 19.42 -6.27 8.20
C ILE A 442 20.75 -5.94 8.88
N ARG A 443 21.54 -5.05 8.26
CA ARG A 443 22.80 -4.55 8.80
C ARG A 443 22.62 -3.15 9.38
N ALA A 444 23.31 -2.86 10.48
CA ALA A 444 23.32 -1.52 11.06
C ALA A 444 23.93 -0.51 10.07
N PRO A 445 23.25 0.61 9.75
CA PRO A 445 23.77 1.61 8.82
C PRO A 445 24.88 2.47 9.45
N LEU A 446 25.02 2.44 10.77
CA LEU A 446 26.03 3.17 11.54
C LEU A 446 26.49 2.33 12.74
N SER A 447 27.67 2.65 13.26
CA SER A 447 28.15 2.10 14.53
C SER A 447 27.52 2.86 15.69
N GLY A 448 27.06 2.16 16.73
CA GLY A 448 26.41 2.77 17.88
C GLY A 448 25.86 1.74 18.85
N VAL A 449 25.01 2.19 19.77
CA VAL A 449 24.38 1.35 20.79
C VAL A 449 22.89 1.22 20.50
N VAL A 450 22.33 0.02 20.67
CA VAL A 450 20.88 -0.21 20.52
C VAL A 450 20.13 0.48 21.66
N SER A 451 19.33 1.51 21.34
CA SER A 451 18.51 2.24 22.32
C SER A 451 17.14 1.60 22.52
N LYS A 452 16.59 0.97 21.48
CA LYS A 452 15.29 0.31 21.53
C LYS A 452 15.24 -0.86 20.55
N ARG A 453 14.67 -1.98 20.99
CA ARG A 453 14.31 -3.11 20.13
C ARG A 453 12.79 -3.11 19.96
N PHE A 454 12.32 -3.12 18.71
CA PHE A 454 10.89 -3.06 18.40
C PHE A 454 10.26 -4.45 18.21
N VAL A 455 11.07 -5.48 17.97
CA VAL A 455 10.61 -6.80 17.50
C VAL A 455 11.26 -7.95 18.29
N GLN A 456 10.63 -9.13 18.29
CA GLN A 456 11.15 -10.35 18.93
C GLN A 456 11.54 -11.44 17.93
N ALA A 457 12.35 -12.40 18.40
CA ALA A 457 12.72 -13.54 17.57
C ALA A 457 11.48 -14.41 17.24
N GLY A 458 11.30 -14.73 15.96
CA GLY A 458 10.14 -15.50 15.47
C GLY A 458 8.93 -14.63 15.08
N GLU A 459 8.97 -13.33 15.35
CA GLU A 459 7.95 -12.38 14.93
C GLU A 459 8.07 -12.11 13.42
N LYS A 460 6.94 -12.04 12.72
CA LYS A 460 6.90 -11.74 11.28
C LYS A 460 7.02 -10.23 11.08
N LEU A 461 7.91 -9.82 10.19
CA LEU A 461 8.15 -8.42 9.84
C LEU A 461 7.72 -8.15 8.40
N SER A 462 7.21 -6.95 8.17
CA SER A 462 6.95 -6.45 6.83
C SER A 462 8.05 -5.47 6.40
N PRO A 463 8.14 -5.12 5.11
CA PRO A 463 9.05 -4.09 4.65
C PRO A 463 8.88 -2.78 5.44
N ASP A 464 10.00 -2.10 5.69
CA ASP A 464 10.10 -0.84 6.44
C ASP A 464 9.70 -0.90 7.93
N SER A 465 9.26 -2.04 8.46
CA SER A 465 9.00 -2.19 9.89
C SER A 465 10.27 -1.88 10.69
N PRO A 466 10.23 -0.97 11.68
CA PRO A 466 11.40 -0.66 12.49
C PRO A 466 11.79 -1.89 13.31
N VAL A 467 13.06 -2.28 13.26
CA VAL A 467 13.58 -3.47 13.96
C VAL A 467 14.33 -3.07 15.23
N MET A 468 15.28 -2.15 15.09
CA MET A 468 16.08 -1.60 16.18
C MET A 468 16.34 -0.12 15.96
N ALA A 469 16.35 0.66 17.04
CA ALA A 469 16.89 2.01 17.05
C ALA A 469 18.33 1.95 17.56
N ILE A 470 19.26 2.57 16.81
CA ILE A 470 20.68 2.66 17.15
C ILE A 470 21.02 4.13 17.36
N VAL A 471 21.77 4.42 18.41
CA VAL A 471 22.23 5.78 18.76
C VAL A 471 23.76 5.79 18.75
N ASP A 472 24.35 6.73 18.00
CA ASP A 472 25.75 7.07 18.13
C ASP A 472 25.93 7.99 19.35
N LEU A 473 26.64 7.48 20.37
CA LEU A 473 26.93 8.24 21.59
C LEU A 473 28.28 8.95 21.54
N ALA A 474 29.12 8.70 20.52
CA ALA A 474 30.41 9.36 20.40
C ALA A 474 30.26 10.81 19.94
N HIS A 475 29.25 11.09 19.11
CA HIS A 475 28.99 12.42 18.56
C HIS A 475 27.64 12.95 19.05
N LEU A 476 27.64 13.57 20.23
CA LEU A 476 26.44 14.21 20.76
C LEU A 476 26.35 15.68 20.33
N THR A 477 25.12 16.13 20.11
CA THR A 477 24.82 17.54 19.86
C THR A 477 23.87 18.02 20.96
N LEU A 478 24.20 19.16 21.56
CA LEU A 478 23.33 19.90 22.46
C LEU A 478 22.57 20.95 21.66
N ASP A 479 21.25 20.87 21.72
CA ASP A 479 20.34 21.82 21.08
C ASP A 479 20.00 22.93 22.09
N ALA A 480 20.59 24.11 21.91
CA ALA A 480 20.38 25.26 22.80
C ALA A 480 19.42 26.27 22.18
N GLN A 481 18.38 26.67 22.92
CA GLN A 481 17.49 27.76 22.54
C GLN A 481 18.08 29.10 23.00
N VAL A 482 18.44 29.96 22.05
CA VAL A 482 19.00 31.29 22.33
C VAL A 482 18.01 32.37 21.88
N PRO A 483 17.69 33.37 22.72
CA PRO A 483 16.80 34.47 22.34
C PRO A 483 17.30 35.20 21.09
N ALA A 484 16.39 35.56 20.17
CA ALA A 484 16.75 36.25 18.94
C ALA A 484 17.52 37.58 19.17
N SER A 485 17.36 38.23 20.32
CA SER A 485 18.09 39.43 20.71
C SER A 485 19.60 39.21 20.88
N ASP A 486 20.01 38.01 21.30
CA ASP A 486 21.41 37.70 21.63
C ASP A 486 22.17 37.03 20.47
N ILE A 487 21.43 36.56 19.46
CA ILE A 487 21.98 35.86 18.28
C ILE A 487 23.05 36.66 17.52
N PRO A 488 22.97 38.00 17.35
CA PRO A 488 24.04 38.76 16.69
C PRO A 488 25.42 38.61 17.36
N ARG A 489 25.47 38.21 18.64
CA ARG A 489 26.71 37.99 19.40
C ARG A 489 27.17 36.52 19.38
N VAL A 490 26.35 35.62 18.85
CA VAL A 490 26.64 34.19 18.77
C VAL A 490 27.21 33.84 17.40
N GLN A 491 28.37 33.18 17.39
CA GLN A 491 29.09 32.79 16.17
C GLN A 491 29.52 31.33 16.24
N VAL A 492 29.60 30.68 15.07
CA VAL A 492 30.14 29.33 14.94
C VAL A 492 31.60 29.32 15.42
N GLY A 493 31.96 28.34 16.25
CA GLY A 493 33.29 28.17 16.84
C GLY A 493 33.43 28.68 18.29
N GLN A 494 32.46 29.44 18.81
CA GLN A 494 32.48 29.93 20.20
C GLN A 494 32.44 28.78 21.23
N ASP A 495 33.13 29.01 22.35
CA ASP A 495 33.20 28.09 23.48
C ASP A 495 31.91 28.14 24.30
N VAL A 496 31.35 26.97 24.58
CA VAL A 496 30.18 26.79 25.43
C VAL A 496 30.57 25.99 26.66
N ARG A 497 30.15 26.45 27.83
CA ARG A 497 30.20 25.67 29.07
C ARG A 497 28.79 25.37 29.55
N PHE A 498 28.51 24.14 29.94
CA PHE A 498 27.19 23.73 30.37
C PHE A 498 27.25 22.64 31.44
N LYS A 499 26.14 22.53 32.18
CA LYS A 499 25.90 21.47 33.15
C LYS A 499 24.70 20.66 32.69
N VAL A 500 24.76 19.36 32.93
CA VAL A 500 23.72 18.39 32.54
C VAL A 500 23.02 17.93 33.80
N ASP A 501 21.68 17.88 33.76
CA ASP A 501 20.89 17.43 34.90
C ASP A 501 21.27 15.98 35.28
N GLY A 502 21.51 15.75 36.56
CA GLY A 502 21.95 14.45 37.09
C GLY A 502 23.48 14.25 37.18
N PHE A 503 24.29 15.26 36.81
CA PHE A 503 25.75 15.22 36.91
C PHE A 503 26.32 16.26 37.91
N ASP A 504 25.89 16.20 39.18
CA ASP A 504 26.37 17.04 40.30
C ASP A 504 26.90 18.44 39.90
N ALA A 505 28.17 18.74 40.20
CA ALA A 505 28.85 19.97 39.82
C ALA A 505 29.76 19.80 38.59
N ARG A 506 29.67 18.67 37.87
CA ARG A 506 30.52 18.40 36.70
C ARG A 506 30.15 19.36 35.57
N GLU A 507 31.16 20.04 35.05
CA GLU A 507 31.01 20.98 33.94
C GLU A 507 31.47 20.30 32.65
N PHE A 508 30.69 20.51 31.59
CA PHE A 508 30.96 20.03 30.25
C PHE A 508 31.25 21.23 29.34
N SER A 509 32.06 21.00 28.32
CA SER A 509 32.40 22.00 27.33
C SER A 509 32.02 21.54 25.94
N GLY A 510 31.61 22.48 25.09
CA GLY A 510 31.30 22.24 23.69
C GLY A 510 31.64 23.44 22.82
N LYS A 511 31.44 23.29 21.52
CA LYS A 511 31.59 24.38 20.54
C LYS A 511 30.35 24.54 19.69
N VAL A 512 29.96 25.78 19.43
CA VAL A 512 28.87 26.10 18.49
C VAL A 512 29.27 25.61 17.10
N THR A 513 28.53 24.66 16.54
CA THR A 513 28.78 24.11 15.20
C THR A 513 27.82 24.63 14.16
N ARG A 514 26.57 24.93 14.56
CA ARG A 514 25.55 25.43 13.64
C ARG A 514 24.56 26.33 14.36
N ILE A 515 24.16 27.41 13.71
CA ILE A 515 23.07 28.29 14.16
C ILE A 515 21.94 28.14 13.14
N ASN A 516 20.74 27.81 13.60
CA ASN A 516 19.59 27.68 12.72
C ASN A 516 19.25 29.07 12.12
N PRO A 517 18.97 29.20 10.81
CA PRO A 517 18.79 30.51 10.18
C PRO A 517 17.43 31.17 10.49
N ALA A 518 16.52 30.48 11.16
CA ALA A 518 15.20 30.98 11.54
C ALA A 518 14.89 30.68 13.01
N ALA A 519 14.12 31.59 13.63
CA ALA A 519 13.58 31.39 14.97
C ALA A 519 12.38 30.43 14.94
N GLU A 520 12.21 29.65 16.01
CA GLU A 520 11.05 28.78 16.17
C GLU A 520 9.79 29.61 16.45
N ALA A 521 8.72 29.30 15.71
CA ALA A 521 7.42 29.93 15.91
C ALA A 521 6.88 29.58 17.31
N GLY A 522 6.57 30.60 18.11
CA GLY A 522 6.05 30.45 19.48
C GLY A 522 7.05 30.80 20.58
N SER A 523 8.33 30.41 20.46
CA SER A 523 9.36 30.68 21.47
C SER A 523 10.19 31.95 21.20
N ARG A 524 10.22 32.44 19.94
CA ARG A 524 11.12 33.52 19.48
C ARG A 524 12.60 33.25 19.75
N ALA A 525 12.97 32.00 20.01
CA ALA A 525 14.34 31.55 20.17
C ALA A 525 14.85 30.96 18.85
N MET A 526 16.14 31.10 18.59
CA MET A 526 16.83 30.40 17.51
C MET A 526 17.60 29.22 18.09
N LEU A 527 17.53 28.07 17.43
CA LEU A 527 18.27 26.88 17.83
C LEU A 527 19.75 27.01 17.46
N VAL A 528 20.61 26.80 18.46
CA VAL A 528 22.06 26.77 18.32
C VAL A 528 22.53 25.36 18.67
N TYR A 529 23.17 24.70 17.71
CA TYR A 529 23.68 23.34 17.84
C TYR A 529 25.12 23.40 18.33
N ILE A 530 25.39 22.67 19.40
CA ILE A 530 26.67 22.66 20.10
C ILE A 530 27.22 21.24 20.08
N SER A 531 28.39 21.05 19.52
CA SER A 531 29.09 19.76 19.58
C SER A 531 29.50 19.45 21.02
N VAL A 532 29.24 18.22 21.45
CA VAL A 532 29.57 17.73 22.79
C VAL A 532 30.44 16.49 22.67
N ALA A 533 31.65 16.55 23.21
CA ALA A 533 32.50 15.38 23.36
C ALA A 533 31.93 14.47 24.47
N ASN A 534 31.87 13.17 24.21
CA ASN A 534 31.34 12.17 25.13
C ASN A 534 32.29 10.95 25.22
N ASP A 535 33.58 11.23 25.37
CA ASP A 535 34.65 10.23 25.29
C ASP A 535 34.55 9.15 26.39
N ASP A 536 33.99 9.51 27.55
CA ASP A 536 33.73 8.59 28.67
C ASP A 536 32.37 7.87 28.54
N GLY A 537 31.57 8.20 27.53
CA GLY A 537 30.25 7.62 27.27
C GLY A 537 29.21 7.89 28.37
N ALA A 538 29.46 8.87 29.24
CA ALA A 538 28.62 9.16 30.38
C ALA A 538 27.29 9.82 29.98
N LEU A 539 27.34 10.71 28.98
CA LEU A 539 26.16 11.42 28.50
C LEU A 539 25.30 10.50 27.62
N ARG A 540 23.98 10.63 27.77
CA ARG A 540 22.97 9.90 27.00
C ARG A 540 22.09 10.87 26.22
N ALA A 541 21.60 10.43 25.07
CA ALA A 541 20.64 11.19 24.28
C ALA A 541 19.36 11.43 25.10
N GLY A 542 18.82 12.66 25.02
CA GLY A 542 17.60 13.08 25.72
C GLY A 542 17.81 13.73 27.09
N MET A 543 19.06 13.90 27.55
CA MET A 543 19.36 14.68 28.76
C MET A 543 19.19 16.18 28.52
N PHE A 544 18.80 16.91 29.57
CA PHE A 544 18.67 18.37 29.55
C PHE A 544 19.92 19.03 30.13
N ALA A 545 20.29 20.18 29.57
CA ALA A 545 21.46 20.92 30.00
C ALA A 545 21.17 22.42 30.07
N LYS A 546 21.88 23.10 30.98
CA LYS A 546 21.89 24.56 31.08
C LYS A 546 23.33 25.05 31.01
N GLY A 547 23.57 26.08 30.22
CA GLY A 547 24.92 26.58 29.98
C GLY A 547 25.00 28.03 29.56
N GLN A 548 26.21 28.46 29.26
CA GLN A 548 26.58 29.80 28.85
C GLN A 548 27.47 29.71 27.61
N ILE A 549 27.20 30.58 26.64
CA ILE A 549 28.02 30.76 25.43
C ILE A 549 28.94 31.94 25.67
N THR A 550 30.24 31.75 25.48
CA THR A 550 31.21 32.84 25.61
C THR A 550 31.15 33.71 24.35
N THR A 551 30.53 34.89 24.44
CA THR A 551 30.36 35.81 23.30
C THR A 551 31.61 36.63 23.02
N GLU A 552 32.28 37.12 24.06
CA GLU A 552 33.48 37.97 23.99
C GLU A 552 34.45 37.61 25.13
N LYS A 553 35.75 37.81 24.92
CA LYS A 553 36.80 37.65 25.94
C LYS A 553 37.56 38.97 26.09
N SER A 554 37.63 39.50 27.31
CA SER A 554 38.51 40.62 27.63
C SER A 554 39.96 40.15 27.74
N GLY A 555 40.91 41.00 27.30
CA GLY A 555 42.33 40.80 27.56
C GLY A 555 42.66 40.92 29.06
N ALA A 556 43.90 40.65 29.47
CA ALA A 556 44.30 40.81 30.86
C ALA A 556 44.27 42.30 31.29
N ARG A 557 43.09 42.78 31.69
CA ARG A 557 42.86 44.14 32.21
C ARG A 557 42.36 44.08 33.65
N PRO A 558 42.59 45.14 34.45
CA PRO A 558 42.00 45.24 35.78
C PRO A 558 40.47 45.13 35.72
N ILE A 559 39.91 44.23 36.51
CA ILE A 559 38.47 44.09 36.71
C ILE A 559 38.10 44.61 38.10
N VAL A 560 36.93 45.21 38.21
CA VAL A 560 36.39 45.69 39.49
C VAL A 560 34.99 45.11 39.71
N PRO A 561 34.60 44.79 40.96
CA PRO A 561 33.21 44.48 41.26
C PRO A 561 32.30 45.64 40.86
N LEU A 562 31.14 45.35 40.25
CA LEU A 562 30.13 46.35 39.94
C LEU A 562 29.68 47.12 41.19
N ALA A 563 29.69 46.45 42.35
CA ALA A 563 29.41 47.07 43.64
C ALA A 563 30.46 48.13 44.05
N ALA A 564 31.67 48.11 43.49
CA ALA A 564 32.72 49.11 43.78
C ALA A 564 32.57 50.40 42.95
N LEU A 565 31.79 50.36 41.87
CA LEU A 565 31.57 51.48 40.97
C LEU A 565 30.62 52.51 41.58
N ARG A 566 30.99 53.78 41.46
CA ARG A 566 30.18 54.92 41.90
C ARG A 566 30.05 55.94 40.78
N LYS A 567 28.99 56.74 40.81
CA LYS A 567 28.80 57.87 39.92
C LYS A 567 29.24 59.15 40.61
N ASP A 568 30.17 59.89 40.00
CA ASP A 568 30.49 61.26 40.36
C ASP A 568 30.15 62.16 39.16
N GLY A 569 28.96 62.78 39.23
CA GLY A 569 28.33 63.43 38.07
C GLY A 569 28.12 62.44 36.91
N ALA A 570 28.71 62.73 35.75
CA ALA A 570 28.61 61.89 34.55
C ALA A 570 29.73 60.82 34.43
N ARG A 571 30.70 60.78 35.37
CA ARG A 571 31.85 59.88 35.30
C ARG A 571 31.68 58.70 36.25
N ASP A 572 32.12 57.53 35.80
CA ASP A 572 32.30 56.36 36.66
C ASP A 572 33.59 56.51 37.46
N VAL A 573 33.50 56.35 38.77
CA VAL A 573 34.63 56.45 39.70
C VAL A 573 34.67 55.24 40.61
N VAL A 574 35.88 54.80 40.97
CA VAL A 574 36.12 53.85 42.06
C VAL A 574 36.84 54.58 43.20
N TYR A 575 36.62 54.13 44.43
CA TYR A 575 37.29 54.71 45.58
C TYR A 575 38.56 53.90 45.87
N ARG A 576 39.71 54.45 45.46
CA ARG A 576 41.04 53.87 45.67
C ARG A 576 41.60 54.30 47.02
N VAL A 577 42.26 53.38 47.71
CA VAL A 577 43.01 53.69 48.93
C VAL A 577 44.45 54.01 48.53
N ASP A 578 44.86 55.25 48.78
CA ASP A 578 46.22 55.72 48.55
C ASP A 578 46.78 56.29 49.85
N SER A 579 47.89 55.73 50.33
CA SER A 579 48.57 56.17 51.55
C SER A 579 47.64 56.29 52.78
N GLY A 580 46.68 55.36 52.92
CA GLY A 580 45.72 55.31 54.03
C GLY A 580 44.54 56.29 53.92
N LYS A 581 44.35 56.96 52.77
CA LYS A 581 43.21 57.84 52.49
C LYS A 581 42.44 57.40 51.25
N VAL A 582 41.14 57.64 51.25
CA VAL A 582 40.27 57.35 50.11
C VAL A 582 40.37 58.45 49.07
N VAL A 583 40.64 58.09 47.82
CA VAL A 583 40.69 58.98 46.65
C VAL A 583 39.67 58.50 45.63
N ALA A 584 38.82 59.42 45.14
CA ALA A 584 37.95 59.12 44.00
C ALA A 584 38.81 59.08 42.73
N GLN A 585 38.90 57.89 42.13
CA GLN A 585 39.65 57.64 40.92
C GLN A 585 38.65 57.44 39.76
N PRO A 586 38.60 58.36 38.77
CA PRO A 586 37.83 58.14 37.56
C PRO A 586 38.34 56.92 36.79
N VAL A 587 37.41 56.10 36.31
CA VAL A 587 37.70 54.90 35.53
C VAL A 587 36.91 54.90 34.24
N GLU A 588 37.54 54.42 33.17
CA GLU A 588 36.87 54.11 31.92
C GLU A 588 36.50 52.63 31.95
N LEU A 589 35.23 52.33 31.67
CA LEU A 589 34.71 50.97 31.72
C LEU A 589 34.72 50.32 30.33
N GLY A 590 35.08 49.04 30.29
CA GLY A 590 35.02 48.17 29.12
C GLY A 590 33.85 47.18 29.22
N MET A 591 34.15 45.90 28.99
CA MET A 591 33.16 44.83 29.09
C MET A 591 32.58 44.75 30.50
N ARG A 592 31.28 44.50 30.56
CA ARG A 592 30.53 44.31 31.80
C ARG A 592 29.92 42.91 31.80
N ASN A 593 30.16 42.18 32.89
CA ASN A 593 29.55 40.88 33.15
C ASN A 593 28.60 41.02 34.35
N ASP A 594 27.31 41.20 34.07
CA ASP A 594 26.28 41.34 35.11
C ASP A 594 26.08 40.05 35.92
N ASP A 595 26.27 38.88 35.32
CA ASP A 595 26.09 37.58 36.00
C ASP A 595 27.17 37.33 37.07
N GLU A 596 28.41 37.74 36.80
CA GLU A 596 29.53 37.64 37.75
C GLU A 596 29.68 38.90 38.62
N GLY A 597 28.93 39.96 38.33
CA GLY A 597 28.99 41.22 39.06
C GLY A 597 30.31 41.98 38.85
N LEU A 598 30.92 41.87 37.66
CA LEU A 598 32.24 42.42 37.34
C LEU A 598 32.19 43.40 36.16
N ALA A 599 33.05 44.42 36.20
CA ALA A 599 33.32 45.30 35.05
C ALA A 599 34.82 45.38 34.79
N GLU A 600 35.18 45.32 33.51
CA GLU A 600 36.51 45.65 33.01
C GLU A 600 36.75 47.15 33.13
N VAL A 601 37.94 47.53 33.58
CA VAL A 601 38.43 48.91 33.54
C VAL A 601 39.44 49.03 32.42
N THR A 602 39.10 49.81 31.38
CA THR A 602 39.93 50.01 30.19
C THR A 602 40.97 51.11 30.38
N GLY A 603 40.75 52.03 31.33
CA GLY A 603 41.65 53.13 31.65
C GLY A 603 41.38 53.75 33.02
N GLY A 604 42.40 54.42 33.59
CA GLY A 604 42.26 55.17 34.85
C GLY A 604 42.55 54.38 36.13
N LEU A 605 42.92 53.09 36.04
CA LEU A 605 43.27 52.28 37.21
C LEU A 605 44.44 51.33 36.91
N ASP A 606 45.46 51.37 37.77
CA ASP A 606 46.61 50.46 37.68
C ASP A 606 46.30 49.09 38.29
N ALA A 607 46.90 48.03 37.73
CA ALA A 607 46.81 46.68 38.29
C ALA A 607 47.41 46.64 39.71
N GLY A 608 46.70 46.00 40.65
CA GLY A 608 47.10 45.91 42.06
C GLY A 608 46.66 47.09 42.94
N ALA A 609 45.94 48.08 42.39
CA ALA A 609 45.34 49.14 43.17
C ALA A 609 44.32 48.60 44.19
N VAL A 610 44.42 49.07 45.45
CA VAL A 610 43.48 48.69 46.51
C VAL A 610 42.25 49.59 46.46
N LEU A 611 41.07 48.99 46.33
CA LEU A 611 39.79 49.71 46.19
C LEU A 611 38.82 49.34 47.32
N LEU A 612 37.87 50.22 47.61
CA LEU A 612 36.68 49.83 48.37
C LEU A 612 35.74 49.00 47.48
N ALA A 613 35.61 47.71 47.79
CA ALA A 613 34.80 46.77 47.03
C ALA A 613 33.27 47.02 47.12
N VAL A 614 32.80 47.73 48.15
CA VAL A 614 31.38 48.01 48.41
C VAL A 614 31.22 49.46 48.90
N PRO A 615 30.11 50.16 48.60
CA PRO A 615 29.79 51.44 49.20
C PRO A 615 29.62 51.32 50.72
N LEU A 616 30.36 52.15 51.46
CA LEU A 616 30.21 52.34 52.90
C LEU A 616 29.62 53.73 53.15
N ASP A 617 28.56 53.79 53.95
CA ASP A 617 27.85 55.04 54.24
C ASP A 617 28.76 56.07 54.91
N GLY A 618 28.74 57.30 54.40
CA GLY A 618 29.47 58.44 54.96
C GLY A 618 30.93 58.59 54.53
N ILE A 619 31.49 57.68 53.72
CA ILE A 619 32.87 57.81 53.23
C ILE A 619 32.93 58.75 52.03
N LYS A 620 33.67 59.87 52.18
CA LYS A 620 33.98 60.84 51.12
C LYS A 620 35.48 60.80 50.75
N PRO A 621 35.88 61.28 49.56
CA PRO A 621 37.29 61.47 49.25
C PRO A 621 38.00 62.28 50.35
N GLY A 622 39.19 61.82 50.76
CA GLY A 622 39.96 62.37 51.88
C GLY A 622 39.74 61.67 53.24
N THR A 623 38.74 60.80 53.36
CA THR A 623 38.51 60.01 54.59
C THR A 623 39.69 59.07 54.85
N GLN A 624 40.20 59.06 56.07
CA GLN A 624 41.27 58.16 56.48
C GLN A 624 40.69 56.77 56.73
N VAL A 625 41.29 55.75 56.12
CA VAL A 625 40.84 54.37 56.23
C VAL A 625 41.99 53.49 56.66
N LYS A 626 41.73 52.62 57.63
CA LYS A 626 42.67 51.61 58.06
C LYS A 626 42.36 50.33 57.31
N LEU A 627 43.25 49.91 56.42
CA LEU A 627 43.20 48.59 55.82
C LEU A 627 43.29 47.60 56.99
N ALA A 628 42.29 46.74 57.15
CA ALA A 628 42.48 45.67 58.11
C ALA A 628 43.51 44.70 57.54
N GLY A 629 44.41 44.23 58.40
CA GLY A 629 45.49 43.34 58.00
C GLY A 629 44.97 42.14 57.23
N SER A 630 45.48 41.95 56.01
CA SER A 630 45.28 40.72 55.26
C SER A 630 45.88 39.55 56.04
N ALA A 631 45.14 38.48 56.27
CA ALA A 631 45.75 37.18 56.53
C ALA A 631 46.70 36.86 55.35
N PRO A 632 47.93 36.35 55.60
CA PRO A 632 48.88 36.08 54.52
C PRO A 632 48.32 34.98 53.61
N ALA A 633 48.10 35.30 52.34
CA ALA A 633 47.90 34.30 51.30
C ALA A 633 49.21 33.51 51.14
N LYS A 634 49.14 32.18 51.31
CA LYS A 634 50.25 31.25 51.06
C LYS A 634 50.79 31.45 49.64
N PRO A 635 52.12 31.52 49.44
CA PRO A 635 52.70 31.32 48.12
C PRO A 635 52.64 29.82 47.75
N ASP A 636 52.39 29.56 46.48
CA ASP A 636 52.30 28.25 45.79
C ASP A 636 50.92 27.58 45.68
N ALA A 637 50.12 28.06 44.73
CA ALA A 637 49.22 27.23 43.92
C ALA A 637 49.02 27.87 42.53
N LYS A 638 49.11 27.06 41.47
CA LYS A 638 48.81 27.43 40.07
C LYS A 638 47.39 28.03 39.95
N PRO A 639 47.13 28.89 38.95
CA PRO A 639 45.96 29.75 38.92
C PRO A 639 44.70 28.96 38.55
N ASP A 640 43.96 28.49 39.55
CA ASP A 640 42.56 28.14 39.40
C ASP A 640 41.69 29.38 39.67
N ALA A 641 40.87 29.71 38.68
CA ALA A 641 39.98 30.86 38.68
C ALA A 641 38.80 30.61 39.63
N LYS A 642 38.98 30.99 40.90
CA LYS A 642 37.93 31.39 41.85
C LYS A 642 38.62 31.94 43.10
N ALA A 643 38.59 33.26 43.28
CA ALA A 643 39.00 33.90 44.52
C ALA A 643 37.83 34.71 45.07
N GLU A 644 37.29 34.21 46.19
CA GLU A 644 36.28 34.83 47.04
C GLU A 644 36.76 36.16 47.62
N ALA A 645 35.82 37.08 47.83
CA ALA A 645 36.05 38.37 48.46
C ALA A 645 36.32 38.23 49.96
N VAL A 646 37.49 38.69 50.42
CA VAL A 646 37.78 38.86 51.85
C VAL A 646 37.32 40.25 52.30
N VAL A 647 36.33 40.26 53.18
CA VAL A 647 35.72 41.44 53.82
C VAL A 647 36.65 42.04 54.85
N VAL A 648 37.02 43.32 54.73
CA VAL A 648 37.41 44.08 55.92
C VAL A 648 37.29 45.61 55.81
N ALA A 649 36.39 46.20 56.61
CA ALA A 649 36.64 47.43 57.37
C ALA A 649 35.52 47.59 58.42
N LYS A 650 35.90 47.67 59.71
CA LYS A 650 35.05 48.08 60.83
C LYS A 650 35.29 49.58 61.08
N LYS A 651 34.23 50.31 61.38
CA LYS A 651 34.24 51.73 61.75
C LYS A 651 34.68 51.88 63.21
N ASP A 652 35.53 52.88 63.50
CA ASP A 652 35.67 53.44 64.85
C ASP A 652 34.60 54.53 65.07
#